data_AF-A0AAE7DE48-F1
#
_entry.id   AF-A0AAE7DE48-F1
#
_cell.length_a   1.000
_cell.length_b   1.000
_cell.length_c   1.000
_cell.angle_alpha   90.00
_cell.angle_beta   90.00
_cell.angle_gamma   90.00
#
_symmetry.space_group_name_H-M   'P 1'
#
loop_
_entity.id
_entity.type
_entity.pdbx_description
1 polymer ?
#
loop_
_entity_poly.entity_id
_entity_poly.type
_entity_poly.pdbx_seq_one_letter_code
_entity_poly.pdbx_strand_id
1 'polypeptide(L)'
;MADQTQRLDIATVKAEIGSDILSRFSNDAVTADPISTDSGTIPNLKQVIVSIQEGGAEKISFASTIYSTTAAGIAATTNGAIFLVKSDEADEIYAVWQNSSGVATDTGKRAMAAQAIQDAMQSATEAAQAAEDSADLATGRTARFLVSVATPPVIRDDGTPLQLGDRYVNTENQAEYIYKSSGWIVNESLEAIAAIKDDTDPANGAAQVGWDGETVGAQMSLSKKIADYAALRVYTGTATGFKITDANFSGNFILDPSDTVSADDKSTVIVGAAGRRYKRIYDGRIQAAWCEGASDSAIIQASIDAALREGKSEVGIDRDYICDTALTNRTNIRFVGAGSLSGDSCYRVRVMPEWAPTGREPFQDLIPAQHLRAFSAAPAPTVVIVGSSTGGWAADSIDTGGGVTPMLQRLLGKYNPEKNISFYNRCIGSQTFAALNSKPTSFPSWYTDTGRDWLQYIADLAPDTVYIICGSNDSSSAERPVIKSILDKLAAFAKSPDVVFFTQPSVCPDPDPAFASSGTRASQEGRDYAAGLVRSMARYYKKGLIDANRMGGIVLDGRDILDNASMRILPSIPVTSGRFAPGLSTIDFSMSLNFNGSAAANDAAFLVGATNPVFVKTGAVGANSDSGDIAYIQKTAEGFLRVQLYSDGLYQTLTTGVVFPTTSFTLDVIKVGNVLTLSFNGSEDIARVSFNIIAAGGEMYPRTGYYNLTSGPWTSVVLNVGLPKLYKKLLTSQEAWGLPNPAASRQMPYGGNGLNHLSSLGTREIYGRVMDTPALRGVNTDFGEYSPGLTPGTGTPTVTAPVTWAWTRNGNIVHVDGVVSVSLASGSTCSFSATLPIVPAVLNQDKTIALIMSTGAGQTGAGFGDPANKVVQITLQGASPTAAKYRVMLSYRLS
;
A
#
# COMPACT_ATOMS: atom_id res chain seq x y z
N MET A 1 22.76 -29.22 -15.26
CA MET A 1 21.35 -29.45 -14.91
C MET A 1 21.06 -30.84 -14.32
N ALA A 2 22.03 -31.76 -14.16
CA ALA A 2 21.76 -33.11 -13.64
C ALA A 2 21.76 -33.24 -12.08
N ASP A 3 22.28 -32.27 -11.32
CA ASP A 3 22.44 -32.37 -9.85
C ASP A 3 21.18 -31.95 -9.07
N GLN A 4 20.41 -30.96 -9.55
CA GLN A 4 19.20 -30.51 -8.85
C GLN A 4 18.04 -31.51 -8.90
N THR A 5 17.89 -32.25 -9.99
CA THR A 5 16.83 -33.27 -10.12
C THR A 5 17.10 -34.45 -9.18
N GLN A 6 18.34 -34.93 -9.08
CA GLN A 6 18.69 -36.00 -8.13
C GLN A 6 18.49 -35.60 -6.66
N ARG A 7 18.79 -34.33 -6.30
CA ARG A 7 18.55 -33.84 -4.94
C ARG A 7 17.06 -33.72 -4.62
N LEU A 8 16.23 -33.35 -5.59
CA LEU A 8 14.77 -33.31 -5.43
C LEU A 8 14.19 -34.72 -5.28
N ASP A 9 14.67 -35.68 -6.06
CA ASP A 9 14.20 -37.08 -5.98
C ASP A 9 14.56 -37.71 -4.63
N ILE A 10 15.77 -37.48 -4.11
CA ILE A 10 16.18 -37.99 -2.79
C ILE A 10 15.35 -37.34 -1.66
N ALA A 11 15.06 -36.05 -1.76
CA ALA A 11 14.23 -35.35 -0.76
C ALA A 11 12.78 -35.87 -0.77
N THR A 12 12.22 -36.11 -1.95
CA THR A 12 10.88 -36.69 -2.11
C THR A 12 10.81 -38.10 -1.54
N VAL A 13 11.79 -38.97 -1.84
CA VAL A 13 11.83 -40.35 -1.31
C VAL A 13 11.94 -40.38 0.23
N LYS A 14 12.74 -39.48 0.83
CA LYS A 14 12.84 -39.40 2.30
C LYS A 14 11.56 -38.89 2.96
N ALA A 15 10.85 -37.96 2.31
CA ALA A 15 9.55 -37.48 2.80
C ALA A 15 8.47 -38.58 2.72
N GLU A 16 8.47 -39.39 1.66
CA GLU A 16 7.57 -40.53 1.51
C GLU A 16 7.81 -41.61 2.57
N ILE A 17 9.08 -41.97 2.83
CA ILE A 17 9.44 -42.95 3.88
C ILE A 17 9.01 -42.46 5.27
N GLY A 18 9.25 -41.19 5.58
CA GLY A 18 8.84 -40.60 6.87
C GLY A 18 7.31 -40.60 7.05
N SER A 19 6.57 -40.31 5.98
CA SER A 19 5.10 -40.32 6.00
C SER A 19 4.53 -41.73 6.17
N ASP A 20 5.15 -42.75 5.57
CA ASP A 20 4.70 -44.14 5.69
C ASP A 20 4.90 -44.69 7.11
N ILE A 21 6.04 -44.43 7.75
CA ILE A 21 6.31 -44.82 9.14
C ILE A 21 5.28 -44.24 10.11
N LEU A 22 4.96 -42.95 9.97
CA LEU A 22 3.99 -42.28 10.84
C LEU A 22 2.56 -42.84 10.65
N SER A 23 2.19 -43.12 9.40
CA SER A 23 0.91 -43.74 9.07
C SER A 23 0.79 -45.12 9.70
N ARG A 24 1.81 -45.96 9.52
CA ARG A 24 1.83 -47.32 10.08
C ARG A 24 1.84 -47.33 11.60
N PHE A 25 2.60 -46.45 12.25
CA PHE A 25 2.65 -46.40 13.71
C PHE A 25 1.29 -46.07 14.33
N SER A 26 0.52 -45.19 13.68
CA SER A 26 -0.78 -44.73 14.17
C SER A 26 -1.92 -45.68 13.80
N ASN A 27 -1.87 -46.28 12.61
CA ASN A 27 -3.03 -46.92 12.00
C ASN A 27 -2.96 -48.45 11.97
N ASP A 28 -1.76 -49.05 11.99
CA ASP A 28 -1.61 -50.50 11.85
C ASP A 28 -2.40 -51.26 12.93
N ALA A 29 -2.85 -52.47 12.59
CA ALA A 29 -3.54 -53.36 13.51
C ALA A 29 -2.54 -53.92 14.54
N VAL A 30 -3.04 -54.36 15.71
CA VAL A 30 -2.18 -54.94 16.76
C VAL A 30 -1.41 -56.19 16.29
N THR A 31 -1.94 -56.91 15.30
CA THR A 31 -1.31 -58.10 14.70
C THR A 31 -0.42 -57.78 13.49
N ALA A 32 -0.25 -56.51 13.13
CA ALA A 32 0.59 -56.14 12.00
C ALA A 32 2.08 -56.36 12.31
N ASP A 33 2.87 -56.64 11.27
CA ASP A 33 4.31 -56.79 11.42
C ASP A 33 4.95 -55.48 11.92
N PRO A 34 6.00 -55.56 12.76
CA PRO A 34 6.75 -54.40 13.22
C PRO A 34 7.22 -53.51 12.07
N ILE A 35 7.23 -52.19 12.30
CA ILE A 35 7.58 -51.19 11.28
C ILE A 35 9.11 -51.17 11.15
N SER A 36 9.64 -51.55 9.99
CA SER A 36 11.08 -51.49 9.72
C SER A 36 11.52 -50.04 9.52
N THR A 37 12.56 -49.64 10.25
CA THR A 37 13.29 -48.39 10.07
C THR A 37 14.76 -48.70 9.83
N ASP A 38 15.54 -47.73 9.32
CA ASP A 38 16.99 -47.88 9.14
C ASP A 38 17.74 -48.19 10.46
N SER A 39 17.12 -47.89 11.61
CA SER A 39 17.63 -48.17 12.96
C SER A 39 17.08 -49.45 13.61
N GLY A 40 16.26 -50.24 12.90
CA GLY A 40 15.61 -51.46 13.42
C GLY A 40 14.08 -51.39 13.41
N THR A 41 13.41 -52.41 13.94
CA THR A 41 11.95 -52.48 13.93
C THR A 41 11.32 -51.82 15.15
N ILE A 42 10.23 -51.08 14.96
CA ILE A 42 9.44 -50.49 16.06
C ILE A 42 8.00 -51.06 16.08
N PRO A 43 7.41 -51.29 17.27
CA PRO A 43 6.01 -51.71 17.39
C PRO A 43 5.06 -50.55 17.07
N ASN A 44 3.85 -50.85 16.58
CA ASN A 44 2.83 -49.82 16.40
C ASN A 44 2.14 -49.44 17.73
N LEU A 45 1.41 -48.32 17.73
CA LEU A 45 0.78 -47.78 18.94
C LEU A 45 -0.15 -48.79 19.64
N LYS A 46 -0.87 -49.62 18.88
CA LYS A 46 -1.80 -50.60 19.45
C LYS A 46 -1.06 -51.76 20.13
N GLN A 47 0.08 -52.19 19.59
CA GLN A 47 0.96 -53.18 20.22
C GLN A 47 1.52 -52.67 21.55
N VAL A 48 1.92 -51.39 21.59
CA VAL A 48 2.39 -50.75 22.83
C VAL A 48 1.27 -50.71 23.87
N ILE A 49 0.05 -50.32 23.49
CA ILE A 49 -1.10 -50.27 24.41
C ILE A 49 -1.43 -51.65 24.98
N VAL A 50 -1.39 -52.71 24.17
CA VAL A 50 -1.64 -54.09 24.64
C VAL A 50 -0.57 -54.54 25.65
N SER A 51 0.71 -54.26 25.39
CA SER A 51 1.77 -54.59 26.35
C SER A 51 1.58 -53.92 27.73
N ILE A 52 1.01 -52.71 27.74
CA ILE A 52 0.70 -51.97 28.97
C ILE A 52 -0.54 -52.56 29.67
N GLN A 53 -1.56 -52.97 28.90
CA GLN A 53 -2.77 -53.60 29.46
C GLN A 53 -2.49 -55.00 30.01
N GLU A 54 -1.65 -55.78 29.34
CA GLU A 54 -1.19 -57.09 29.82
C GLU A 54 -0.38 -56.96 31.11
N GLY A 55 0.52 -55.96 31.20
CA GLY A 55 1.24 -55.65 32.44
C GLY A 55 0.36 -55.08 33.57
N GLY A 56 -0.77 -54.46 33.24
CA GLY A 56 -1.74 -53.91 34.21
C GLY A 56 -2.73 -54.93 34.76
N ALA A 57 -3.06 -55.97 33.98
CA ALA A 57 -4.00 -57.03 34.37
C ALA A 57 -3.42 -58.02 35.39
N GLU A 58 -2.09 -58.13 35.50
CA GLU A 58 -1.41 -59.00 36.49
C GLU A 58 -1.48 -58.48 37.93
N LYS A 59 -1.88 -57.21 38.18
CA LYS A 59 -1.70 -56.58 39.50
C LYS A 59 -2.95 -56.12 40.22
N ILE A 60 -4.16 -56.49 39.77
CA ILE A 60 -5.40 -56.10 40.48
C ILE A 60 -6.40 -57.25 40.56
N SER A 61 -6.49 -57.90 41.73
CA SER A 61 -7.55 -58.83 42.12
C SER A 61 -8.24 -58.29 43.39
N PHE A 62 -9.42 -57.68 43.23
CA PHE A 62 -10.31 -57.35 44.34
C PHE A 62 -11.50 -58.34 44.36
N ALA A 63 -11.26 -59.55 44.86
CA ALA A 63 -12.29 -60.31 45.55
C ALA A 63 -11.87 -60.35 47.02
N SER A 64 -12.54 -59.58 47.88
CA SER A 64 -12.12 -59.37 49.28
C SER A 64 -12.39 -60.56 50.21
N THR A 65 -13.06 -61.61 49.73
CA THR A 65 -13.55 -62.70 50.58
C THR A 65 -13.27 -64.05 49.94
N ILE A 66 -12.55 -64.90 50.67
CA ILE A 66 -12.32 -66.32 50.34
C ILE A 66 -13.35 -67.15 51.12
N TYR A 67 -14.19 -67.88 50.40
CA TYR A 67 -15.23 -68.74 50.98
C TYR A 67 -14.66 -70.12 51.31
N SER A 68 -15.21 -70.78 52.33
CA SER A 68 -14.76 -72.11 52.74
C SER A 68 -15.25 -73.24 51.81
N THR A 69 -16.33 -73.01 51.05
CA THR A 69 -16.84 -73.97 50.05
C THR A 69 -17.44 -73.25 48.85
N THR A 70 -17.54 -73.95 47.71
CA THR A 70 -18.19 -73.43 46.50
C THR A 70 -19.66 -73.06 46.72
N ALA A 71 -20.39 -73.82 47.54
CA ALA A 71 -21.78 -73.53 47.89
C ALA A 71 -21.94 -72.18 48.63
N ALA A 72 -21.03 -71.87 49.57
CA ALA A 72 -21.04 -70.60 50.28
C ALA A 72 -20.74 -69.42 49.35
N GLY A 73 -19.83 -69.61 48.39
CA GLY A 73 -19.50 -68.61 47.38
C GLY A 73 -20.65 -68.34 46.41
N ILE A 74 -21.35 -69.37 45.91
CA ILE A 74 -22.55 -69.21 45.06
C ILE A 74 -23.64 -68.44 45.82
N ALA A 75 -23.89 -68.78 47.09
CA ALA A 75 -24.94 -68.14 47.88
C ALA A 75 -24.67 -66.65 48.14
N ALA A 76 -23.41 -66.26 48.23
CA ALA A 76 -22.99 -64.89 48.51
C ALA A 76 -22.71 -64.04 47.26
N THR A 77 -22.75 -64.62 46.06
CA THR A 77 -22.42 -63.92 44.81
C THR A 77 -23.51 -64.05 43.76
N THR A 78 -23.68 -63.04 42.92
CA THR A 78 -24.67 -63.04 41.84
C THR A 78 -24.19 -63.84 40.63
N ASN A 79 -25.13 -64.24 39.76
CA ASN A 79 -24.82 -64.93 38.51
C ASN A 79 -23.82 -64.12 37.65
N GLY A 80 -22.76 -64.78 37.17
CA GLY A 80 -21.65 -64.22 36.41
C GLY A 80 -20.46 -63.77 37.26
N ALA A 81 -20.62 -63.61 38.58
CA ALA A 81 -19.55 -63.12 39.45
C ALA A 81 -18.49 -64.20 39.73
N ILE A 82 -17.24 -63.77 39.84
CA ILE A 82 -16.10 -64.59 40.26
C ILE A 82 -15.95 -64.51 41.78
N PHE A 83 -15.70 -65.64 42.42
CA PHE A 83 -15.44 -65.74 43.86
C PHE A 83 -14.32 -66.75 44.14
N LEU A 84 -13.70 -66.61 45.31
CA LEU A 84 -12.58 -67.43 45.73
C LEU A 84 -13.04 -68.49 46.73
N VAL A 85 -12.57 -69.72 46.59
CA VAL A 85 -12.83 -70.80 47.53
C VAL A 85 -11.49 -71.33 48.05
N LYS A 86 -11.36 -71.48 49.36
CA LYS A 86 -10.15 -72.04 49.99
C LYS A 86 -9.84 -73.42 49.37
N SER A 87 -8.58 -73.65 49.01
CA SER A 87 -8.14 -74.97 48.53
C SER A 87 -7.80 -75.87 49.72
N ASP A 88 -8.07 -77.18 49.59
CA ASP A 88 -7.72 -78.19 50.58
C ASP A 88 -6.36 -78.85 50.27
N GLU A 89 -5.76 -78.50 49.13
CA GLU A 89 -4.44 -78.96 48.70
C GLU A 89 -3.32 -78.16 49.37
N ALA A 90 -2.25 -78.85 49.80
CA ALA A 90 -1.18 -78.27 50.63
C ALA A 90 -0.40 -77.12 49.94
N ASP A 91 -0.39 -77.10 48.61
CA ASP A 91 0.41 -76.18 47.80
C ASP A 91 -0.43 -75.03 47.21
N GLU A 92 -1.71 -74.92 47.57
CA GLU A 92 -2.64 -73.91 47.06
C GLU A 92 -3.37 -73.17 48.19
N ILE A 93 -3.45 -71.84 48.11
CA ILE A 93 -4.15 -71.01 49.10
C ILE A 93 -5.66 -70.96 48.79
N TYR A 94 -6.02 -70.81 47.51
CA TYR A 94 -7.42 -70.79 47.05
C TYR A 94 -7.55 -71.08 45.56
N ALA A 95 -8.74 -71.56 45.19
CA ALA A 95 -9.21 -71.75 43.82
C ALA A 95 -10.21 -70.66 43.42
N VAL A 96 -10.18 -70.26 42.15
CA VAL A 96 -11.07 -69.24 41.59
C VAL A 96 -12.25 -69.90 40.88
N TRP A 97 -13.47 -69.55 41.29
CA TRP A 97 -14.73 -70.10 40.79
C TRP A 97 -15.64 -68.99 40.26
N GLN A 98 -16.54 -69.33 39.34
CA GLN A 98 -17.57 -68.42 38.83
C GLN A 98 -18.98 -68.97 39.14
N ASN A 99 -19.89 -68.11 39.58
CA ASN A 99 -21.29 -68.48 39.76
C ASN A 99 -22.02 -68.44 38.40
N SER A 100 -22.24 -69.59 37.77
CA SER A 100 -22.94 -69.70 36.48
C SER A 100 -24.36 -70.17 36.71
N SER A 101 -25.25 -69.22 36.99
CA SER A 101 -26.69 -69.42 37.22
C SER A 101 -27.01 -70.36 38.38
N GLY A 102 -26.30 -70.22 39.50
CA GLY A 102 -26.49 -71.03 40.70
C GLY A 102 -25.63 -72.30 40.75
N VAL A 103 -24.73 -72.48 39.78
CA VAL A 103 -23.75 -73.58 39.75
C VAL A 103 -22.34 -73.01 39.77
N ALA A 104 -21.50 -73.46 40.71
CA ALA A 104 -20.09 -73.09 40.74
C ALA A 104 -19.36 -73.77 39.59
N THR A 105 -18.85 -72.96 38.68
CA THR A 105 -17.98 -73.43 37.58
C THR A 105 -16.55 -73.10 37.92
N ASP A 106 -15.68 -74.10 37.89
CA ASP A 106 -14.26 -73.92 38.14
C ASP A 106 -13.61 -73.19 36.96
N THR A 107 -12.84 -72.15 37.24
CA THR A 107 -12.15 -71.39 36.19
C THR A 107 -10.78 -71.96 35.83
N GLY A 108 -10.31 -72.98 36.57
CA GLY A 108 -8.97 -73.58 36.41
C GLY A 108 -7.83 -72.73 36.98
N LYS A 109 -8.11 -71.55 37.52
CA LYS A 109 -7.10 -70.67 38.14
C LYS A 109 -6.96 -70.96 39.63
N ARG A 110 -5.71 -71.01 40.11
CA ARG A 110 -5.32 -71.32 41.50
C ARG A 110 -4.23 -70.35 41.96
N ALA A 111 -4.23 -70.02 43.26
CA ALA A 111 -3.13 -69.29 43.89
C ALA A 111 -2.21 -70.28 44.63
N MET A 112 -1.00 -70.50 44.12
CA MET A 112 -0.03 -71.43 44.72
C MET A 112 0.70 -70.80 45.91
N ALA A 113 0.81 -71.52 47.03
CA ALA A 113 1.45 -71.03 48.26
C ALA A 113 2.98 -71.25 48.27
N ALA A 114 3.48 -72.30 47.60
CA ALA A 114 4.88 -72.71 47.71
C ALA A 114 5.80 -72.08 46.64
N GLN A 115 5.33 -71.97 45.40
CA GLN A 115 6.16 -71.47 44.29
C GLN A 115 6.48 -69.98 44.44
N ALA A 116 5.52 -69.16 44.90
CA ALA A 116 5.74 -67.72 45.09
C ALA A 116 6.77 -67.40 46.20
N ILE A 117 6.93 -68.29 47.19
CA ILE A 117 7.94 -68.14 48.25
C ILE A 117 9.32 -68.56 47.73
N GLN A 118 9.39 -69.60 46.90
CA GLN A 118 10.65 -69.99 46.23
C GLN A 118 11.12 -68.94 45.23
N ASP A 119 10.21 -68.37 44.43
CA ASP A 119 10.52 -67.32 43.46
C ASP A 119 10.95 -66.02 44.16
N ALA A 120 10.35 -65.71 45.32
CA ALA A 120 10.77 -64.58 46.15
C ALA A 120 12.14 -64.80 46.82
N MET A 121 12.44 -66.02 47.28
CA MET A 121 13.78 -66.36 47.80
C MET A 121 14.85 -66.36 46.70
N GLN A 122 14.52 -66.87 45.51
CA GLN A 122 15.43 -66.86 44.37
C GLN A 122 15.67 -65.43 43.86
N SER A 123 14.63 -64.60 43.74
CA SER A 123 14.77 -63.19 43.38
C SER A 123 15.56 -62.40 44.43
N ALA A 124 15.38 -62.70 45.72
CA ALA A 124 16.18 -62.10 46.79
C ALA A 124 17.65 -62.54 46.75
N THR A 125 17.92 -63.80 46.37
CA THR A 125 19.29 -64.33 46.21
C THR A 125 19.96 -63.76 44.97
N GLU A 126 19.25 -63.63 43.85
CA GLU A 126 19.74 -63.02 42.61
C GLU A 126 19.96 -61.50 42.78
N ALA A 127 19.10 -60.81 43.54
CA ALA A 127 19.30 -59.41 43.89
C ALA A 127 20.47 -59.22 44.88
N ALA A 128 20.65 -60.14 45.83
CA ALA A 128 21.81 -60.15 46.72
C ALA A 128 23.10 -60.43 45.95
N GLN A 129 23.10 -61.39 45.02
CA GLN A 129 24.24 -61.68 44.15
C GLN A 129 24.54 -60.52 43.20
N ALA A 130 23.53 -59.87 42.61
CA ALA A 130 23.73 -58.69 41.78
C ALA A 130 24.23 -57.49 42.59
N ALA A 131 23.83 -57.36 43.86
CA ALA A 131 24.36 -56.36 44.78
C ALA A 131 25.79 -56.68 45.23
N GLU A 132 26.13 -57.95 45.43
CA GLU A 132 27.48 -58.44 45.73
C GLU A 132 28.39 -58.28 44.51
N ASP A 133 27.96 -58.67 43.31
CA ASP A 133 28.65 -58.44 42.04
C ASP A 133 28.82 -56.95 41.76
N SER A 134 27.82 -56.12 42.10
CA SER A 134 27.94 -54.66 41.99
C SER A 134 28.87 -54.07 43.04
N ALA A 135 28.92 -54.65 44.25
CA ALA A 135 29.85 -54.27 45.30
C ALA A 135 31.28 -54.70 44.98
N ASP A 136 31.49 -55.86 44.36
CA ASP A 136 32.77 -56.36 43.86
C ASP A 136 33.22 -55.59 42.62
N LEU A 137 32.29 -55.24 41.72
CA LEU A 137 32.59 -54.36 40.59
C LEU A 137 32.89 -52.94 41.07
N ALA A 138 32.21 -52.45 42.11
CA ALA A 138 32.51 -51.16 42.74
C ALA A 138 33.86 -51.20 43.45
N THR A 139 34.16 -52.27 44.20
CA THR A 139 35.44 -52.50 44.88
C THR A 139 36.58 -52.66 43.88
N GLY A 140 36.37 -53.35 42.77
CA GLY A 140 37.33 -53.46 41.67
C GLY A 140 37.48 -52.19 40.84
N ARG A 141 36.48 -51.30 40.83
CA ARG A 141 36.56 -49.96 40.22
C ARG A 141 37.25 -48.95 41.14
N THR A 142 37.05 -49.02 42.46
CA THR A 142 37.72 -48.17 43.45
C THR A 142 39.14 -48.65 43.77
N ALA A 143 39.44 -49.94 43.69
CA ALA A 143 40.80 -50.49 43.83
C ALA A 143 41.78 -50.01 42.74
N ARG A 144 41.25 -49.45 41.64
CA ARG A 144 42.05 -48.78 40.61
C ARG A 144 42.42 -47.35 40.98
N PHE A 145 41.92 -46.79 42.09
CA PHE A 145 42.31 -45.48 42.59
C PHE A 145 43.07 -45.65 43.90
N LEU A 146 44.39 -45.73 43.77
CA LEU A 146 45.31 -45.87 44.89
C LEU A 146 45.43 -44.56 45.67
N VAL A 147 45.88 -44.69 46.92
CA VAL A 147 46.05 -43.58 47.85
C VAL A 147 47.07 -42.57 47.29
N SER A 148 46.82 -41.29 47.55
CA SER A 148 47.68 -40.23 47.06
C SER A 148 49.03 -40.23 47.81
N VAL A 149 50.15 -40.35 47.08
CA VAL A 149 51.50 -40.50 47.65
C VAL A 149 52.57 -39.81 46.81
N ALA A 150 53.67 -39.37 47.39
CA ALA A 150 54.72 -38.62 46.68
C ALA A 150 55.56 -39.49 45.72
N THR A 151 55.65 -40.79 45.98
CA THR A 151 56.44 -41.73 45.17
C THR A 151 55.52 -42.73 44.46
N PRO A 152 55.83 -43.15 43.21
CA PRO A 152 54.99 -44.10 42.50
C PRO A 152 54.81 -45.41 43.29
N PRO A 153 53.56 -45.84 43.56
CA PRO A 153 53.30 -47.11 44.19
C PRO A 153 53.94 -48.24 43.36
N VAL A 154 54.50 -49.26 43.98
CA VAL A 154 55.02 -50.45 43.27
C VAL A 154 54.06 -51.65 43.37
N ILE A 155 53.08 -51.53 44.26
CA ILE A 155 51.98 -52.44 44.55
C ILE A 155 50.76 -51.58 44.89
N ARG A 156 49.58 -52.18 44.87
CA ARG A 156 48.34 -51.52 45.31
C ARG A 156 48.28 -51.40 46.83
N ASP A 157 47.35 -50.57 47.32
CA ASP A 157 47.17 -50.31 48.76
C ASP A 157 46.73 -51.54 49.56
N ASP A 158 46.13 -52.53 48.89
CA ASP A 158 45.76 -53.82 49.45
C ASP A 158 46.90 -54.86 49.43
N GLY A 159 48.08 -54.47 48.94
CA GLY A 159 49.27 -55.32 48.84
C GLY A 159 49.36 -56.17 47.57
N THR A 160 48.38 -56.09 46.67
CA THR A 160 48.39 -56.85 45.40
C THR A 160 49.25 -56.17 44.32
N PRO A 161 49.73 -56.90 43.29
CA PRO A 161 50.49 -56.30 42.19
C PRO A 161 49.65 -55.28 41.41
N LEU A 162 50.31 -54.24 40.90
CA LEU A 162 49.68 -53.23 40.05
C LEU A 162 49.10 -53.85 38.77
N GLN A 163 47.94 -53.36 38.33
CA GLN A 163 47.32 -53.75 37.06
C GLN A 163 47.18 -52.55 36.12
N LEU A 164 47.10 -52.87 34.83
CA LEU A 164 46.89 -51.87 33.78
C LEU A 164 45.60 -51.07 34.05
N GLY A 165 45.74 -49.75 34.10
CA GLY A 165 44.66 -48.82 34.37
C GLY A 165 44.49 -48.39 35.82
N ASP A 166 45.32 -48.87 36.75
CA ASP A 166 45.42 -48.31 38.11
C ASP A 166 45.84 -46.84 38.04
N ARG A 167 45.41 -46.05 39.01
CA ARG A 167 45.58 -44.61 39.08
C ARG A 167 45.97 -44.19 40.48
N TYR A 168 46.84 -43.20 40.60
CA TYR A 168 47.12 -42.56 41.88
C TYR A 168 47.42 -41.07 41.65
N VAL A 169 47.24 -40.25 42.68
CA VAL A 169 47.64 -38.84 42.63
C VAL A 169 48.99 -38.70 43.33
N ASN A 170 49.98 -38.21 42.61
CA ASN A 170 51.27 -37.91 43.20
C ASN A 170 51.16 -36.62 44.03
N THR A 171 51.42 -36.71 45.34
CA THR A 171 51.23 -35.57 46.25
C THR A 171 52.34 -34.53 46.19
N GLU A 172 53.48 -34.84 45.59
CA GLU A 172 54.61 -33.90 45.46
C GLU A 172 54.45 -32.96 44.26
N ASN A 173 54.04 -33.50 43.10
CA ASN A 173 53.82 -32.72 41.89
C ASN A 173 52.34 -32.46 41.57
N GLN A 174 51.42 -32.97 42.40
CA GLN A 174 49.96 -32.84 42.26
C GLN A 174 49.40 -33.39 40.93
N ALA A 175 50.10 -34.32 40.26
CA ALA A 175 49.64 -34.94 39.02
C ALA A 175 49.01 -36.32 39.28
N GLU A 176 47.91 -36.64 38.58
CA GLU A 176 47.38 -37.99 38.54
C GLU A 176 48.23 -38.84 37.58
N TYR A 177 48.53 -40.08 37.93
CA TYR A 177 49.24 -41.06 37.10
C TYR A 177 48.34 -42.26 36.84
N ILE A 178 48.53 -42.92 35.70
CA ILE A 178 47.89 -44.18 35.30
C ILE A 178 48.94 -45.25 34.98
N TYR A 179 48.77 -46.47 35.49
CA TYR A 179 49.69 -47.58 35.28
C TYR A 179 49.40 -48.25 33.94
N LYS A 180 50.38 -48.30 33.03
CA LYS A 180 50.30 -48.96 31.72
C LYS A 180 51.36 -50.06 31.62
N SER A 181 51.44 -50.75 30.48
CA SER A 181 52.38 -51.87 30.27
C SER A 181 53.84 -51.45 30.35
N SER A 182 54.13 -50.16 30.20
CA SER A 182 55.43 -49.53 30.35
C SER A 182 55.69 -48.95 31.76
N GLY A 183 54.77 -49.14 32.73
CA GLY A 183 54.84 -48.55 34.07
C GLY A 183 53.88 -47.37 34.28
N TRP A 184 54.09 -46.60 35.36
CA TRP A 184 53.32 -45.39 35.66
C TRP A 184 53.62 -44.28 34.66
N ILE A 185 52.57 -43.72 34.06
CA ILE A 185 52.66 -42.53 33.23
C ILE A 185 51.67 -41.48 33.77
N VAL A 186 51.91 -40.19 33.54
CA VAL A 186 50.94 -39.15 33.95
C VAL A 186 49.61 -39.40 33.23
N ASN A 187 48.51 -39.32 33.96
CA ASN A 187 47.17 -39.25 33.40
C ASN A 187 46.94 -37.82 32.90
N GLU A 188 47.29 -37.59 31.64
CA GLU A 188 47.35 -36.28 30.99
C GLU A 188 45.97 -35.60 30.80
N SER A 189 44.92 -35.94 31.54
CA SER A 189 43.61 -35.30 31.39
C SER A 189 43.68 -33.80 31.73
N LEU A 190 44.47 -33.42 32.74
CA LEU A 190 44.73 -32.03 33.10
C LEU A 190 45.71 -31.36 32.14
N GLU A 191 46.71 -32.08 31.64
CA GLU A 191 47.65 -31.58 30.62
C GLU A 191 46.96 -31.39 29.26
N ALA A 192 46.03 -32.26 28.87
CA ALA A 192 45.20 -32.11 27.67
C ALA A 192 44.22 -30.94 27.79
N ILE A 193 43.61 -30.74 28.96
CA ILE A 193 42.79 -29.55 29.23
C ILE A 193 43.67 -28.29 29.23
N ALA A 194 44.87 -28.35 29.80
CA ALA A 194 45.82 -27.24 29.79
C ALA A 194 46.33 -26.94 28.38
N ALA A 195 46.63 -27.95 27.57
CA ALA A 195 47.09 -27.83 26.18
C ALA A 195 45.98 -27.33 25.24
N ILE A 196 44.71 -27.69 25.48
CA ILE A 196 43.58 -27.11 24.74
C ILE A 196 43.32 -25.66 25.16
N LYS A 197 43.65 -25.29 26.41
CA LYS A 197 43.50 -23.92 26.95
C LYS A 197 44.74 -23.04 26.75
N ASP A 198 45.84 -23.59 26.25
CA ASP A 198 47.10 -22.89 26.07
C ASP A 198 46.95 -21.84 24.97
N ASP A 199 46.95 -20.56 25.36
CA ASP A 199 46.85 -19.44 24.43
C ASP A 199 48.17 -19.16 23.70
N THR A 200 49.27 -19.82 24.10
CA THR A 200 50.57 -19.76 23.45
C THR A 200 50.76 -20.84 22.37
N ASP A 201 49.98 -21.94 22.41
CA ASP A 201 49.91 -22.97 21.36
C ASP A 201 48.46 -23.23 20.88
N PRO A 202 47.87 -22.29 20.12
CA PRO A 202 46.49 -22.41 19.64
C PRO A 202 46.28 -23.56 18.64
N ALA A 203 47.34 -24.19 18.11
CA ALA A 203 47.22 -25.29 17.15
C ALA A 203 46.65 -26.56 17.80
N ASN A 204 46.94 -26.81 19.08
CA ASN A 204 46.46 -27.99 19.81
C ASN A 204 44.95 -28.01 20.02
N GLY A 205 44.35 -26.86 20.35
CA GLY A 205 42.89 -26.73 20.43
C GLY A 205 42.23 -26.74 19.04
N ALA A 206 42.86 -26.10 18.06
CA ALA A 206 42.35 -26.02 16.69
C ALA A 206 42.33 -27.37 15.95
N ALA A 207 43.24 -28.30 16.28
CA ALA A 207 43.33 -29.62 15.66
C ALA A 207 42.29 -30.64 16.16
N GLN A 208 41.56 -30.32 17.24
CA GLN A 208 40.48 -31.17 17.74
C GLN A 208 39.38 -31.31 16.68
N VAL A 209 38.69 -32.44 16.65
CA VAL A 209 37.64 -32.72 15.66
C VAL A 209 36.28 -32.45 16.28
N GLY A 210 35.49 -31.60 15.61
CA GLY A 210 34.09 -31.34 15.92
C GLY A 210 33.20 -32.55 15.62
N TRP A 211 31.95 -32.48 16.09
CA TRP A 211 30.98 -33.57 15.92
C TRP A 211 30.66 -33.90 14.46
N ASP A 212 30.92 -32.97 13.53
CA ASP A 212 30.74 -33.09 12.10
C ASP A 212 31.98 -33.62 11.36
N GLY A 213 33.05 -33.94 12.08
CA GLY A 213 34.29 -34.48 11.50
C GLY A 213 35.30 -33.41 11.04
N GLU A 214 34.92 -32.13 11.07
CA GLU A 214 35.82 -31.00 10.75
C GLU A 214 36.61 -30.56 11.98
N THR A 215 37.74 -29.86 11.78
CA THR A 215 38.52 -29.39 12.93
C THR A 215 37.85 -28.20 13.64
N VAL A 216 38.05 -28.08 14.95
CA VAL A 216 37.58 -26.93 15.74
C VAL A 216 38.16 -25.63 15.18
N GLY A 217 39.40 -25.65 14.67
CA GLY A 217 40.00 -24.52 13.96
C GLY A 217 39.27 -24.12 12.68
N ALA A 218 38.81 -25.10 11.89
CA ALA A 218 37.98 -24.84 10.71
C ALA A 218 36.64 -24.21 11.10
N GLN A 219 36.01 -24.70 12.17
CA GLN A 219 34.77 -24.15 12.70
C GLN A 219 34.94 -22.72 13.25
N MET A 220 36.02 -22.47 14.00
CA MET A 220 36.33 -21.13 14.53
C MET A 220 36.65 -20.13 13.42
N SER A 221 37.15 -20.59 12.27
CA SER A 221 37.40 -19.75 11.10
C SER A 221 36.10 -19.19 10.49
N LEU A 222 34.93 -19.74 10.81
CA LEU A 222 33.63 -19.29 10.30
C LEU A 222 32.87 -18.33 11.24
N SER A 223 33.38 -18.05 12.45
CA SER A 223 32.60 -17.38 13.51
C SER A 223 33.34 -16.25 14.23
N LYS A 224 34.17 -15.48 13.51
CA LYS A 224 34.91 -14.37 14.14
C LYS A 224 34.01 -13.15 14.35
N LYS A 225 33.92 -12.66 15.58
CA LYS A 225 33.26 -11.37 15.87
C LYS A 225 34.25 -10.23 15.73
N ILE A 226 33.83 -9.15 15.07
CA ILE A 226 34.60 -7.92 14.92
C ILE A 226 33.69 -6.70 15.11
N ALA A 227 34.28 -5.57 15.48
CA ALA A 227 33.51 -4.37 15.79
C ALA A 227 32.77 -3.82 14.56
N ASP A 228 33.51 -3.50 13.50
CA ASP A 228 33.03 -2.71 12.36
C ASP A 228 33.67 -3.13 11.01
N TYR A 229 33.35 -2.42 9.92
CA TYR A 229 33.99 -2.66 8.63
C TYR A 229 35.48 -2.27 8.63
N ALA A 230 35.91 -1.28 9.42
CA ALA A 230 37.33 -0.91 9.50
C ALA A 230 38.17 -2.09 10.02
N ALA A 231 37.70 -2.77 11.07
CA ALA A 231 38.31 -3.99 11.60
C ALA A 231 38.31 -5.13 10.57
N LEU A 232 37.23 -5.27 9.78
CA LEU A 232 37.19 -6.26 8.69
C LEU A 232 38.21 -5.93 7.60
N ARG A 233 38.35 -4.64 7.26
CA ARG A 233 39.24 -4.19 6.18
C ARG A 233 40.71 -4.43 6.50
N VAL A 234 41.12 -4.29 7.76
CA VAL A 234 42.50 -4.52 8.18
C VAL A 234 42.78 -5.96 8.60
N TYR A 235 41.78 -6.85 8.54
CA TYR A 235 41.92 -8.23 8.99
C TYR A 235 42.86 -9.04 8.08
N THR A 236 43.93 -9.59 8.64
CA THR A 236 44.94 -10.40 7.94
C THR A 236 44.98 -11.87 8.36
N GLY A 237 44.13 -12.28 9.31
CA GLY A 237 44.12 -13.67 9.81
C GLY A 237 43.41 -14.67 8.89
N THR A 238 43.22 -15.90 9.36
CA THR A 238 42.70 -17.02 8.55
C THR A 238 41.18 -17.14 8.50
N ALA A 239 40.44 -16.43 9.36
CA ALA A 239 38.98 -16.51 9.39
C ALA A 239 38.37 -16.08 8.05
N THR A 240 37.33 -16.80 7.66
CA THR A 240 36.56 -16.64 6.43
C THR A 240 35.13 -16.20 6.71
N GLY A 241 34.61 -16.44 7.93
CA GLY A 241 33.29 -15.98 8.36
C GLY A 241 33.36 -14.97 9.52
N PHE A 242 32.60 -13.88 9.39
CA PHE A 242 32.60 -12.78 10.34
C PHE A 242 31.19 -12.40 10.77
N LYS A 243 31.04 -12.03 12.04
CA LYS A 243 29.87 -11.29 12.54
C LYS A 243 30.32 -9.92 13.01
N ILE A 244 29.82 -8.89 12.34
CA ILE A 244 30.01 -7.50 12.74
C ILE A 244 29.01 -7.18 13.85
N THR A 245 29.49 -6.57 14.93
CA THR A 245 28.69 -6.38 16.16
C THR A 245 28.23 -4.95 16.40
N ASP A 246 28.79 -3.95 15.71
CA ASP A 246 28.30 -2.58 15.79
C ASP A 246 26.82 -2.52 15.38
N ALA A 247 26.00 -1.84 16.19
CA ALA A 247 24.56 -1.75 15.97
C ALA A 247 24.22 -1.08 14.64
N ASN A 248 25.07 -0.18 14.13
CA ASN A 248 24.82 0.56 12.90
C ASN A 248 24.94 -0.33 11.65
N PHE A 249 25.88 -1.28 11.62
CA PHE A 249 26.14 -2.13 10.45
C PHE A 249 26.25 -3.64 10.79
N SER A 250 25.59 -4.07 11.87
CA SER A 250 25.55 -5.46 12.31
C SER A 250 25.16 -6.41 11.17
N GLY A 251 25.83 -7.57 11.11
CA GLY A 251 25.58 -8.55 10.05
C GLY A 251 26.63 -9.63 9.97
N ASN A 252 26.31 -10.68 9.23
CA ASN A 252 27.23 -11.78 8.95
C ASN A 252 27.88 -11.56 7.58
N PHE A 253 29.16 -11.89 7.46
CA PHE A 253 29.96 -11.75 6.24
C PHE A 253 30.76 -13.02 5.99
N ILE A 254 30.87 -13.43 4.73
CA ILE A 254 31.70 -14.56 4.31
C ILE A 254 32.68 -14.10 3.24
N LEU A 255 33.92 -14.56 3.34
CA LEU A 255 34.91 -14.41 2.29
C LEU A 255 34.45 -15.15 1.02
N ASP A 256 34.38 -14.42 -0.08
CA ASP A 256 34.26 -15.01 -1.41
C ASP A 256 35.64 -14.99 -2.09
N PRO A 257 36.37 -16.12 -2.10
CA PRO A 257 37.69 -16.18 -2.73
C PRO A 257 37.62 -16.12 -4.27
N SER A 258 36.43 -16.35 -4.87
CA SER A 258 36.25 -16.29 -6.32
C SER A 258 36.05 -14.86 -6.83
N ASP A 259 35.56 -13.97 -5.97
CA ASP A 259 35.39 -12.56 -6.28
C ASP A 259 36.68 -11.76 -6.09
N THR A 260 37.34 -11.49 -7.22
CA THR A 260 38.59 -10.70 -7.27
C THR A 260 38.39 -9.29 -7.83
N VAL A 261 37.18 -8.97 -8.30
CA VAL A 261 36.91 -7.78 -9.12
C VAL A 261 35.98 -6.78 -8.45
N SER A 262 35.12 -7.21 -7.52
CA SER A 262 34.20 -6.28 -6.88
C SER A 262 34.96 -5.24 -6.07
N ALA A 263 34.52 -3.99 -6.21
CA ALA A 263 34.98 -2.87 -5.39
C ALA A 263 34.35 -2.93 -4.00
N ASP A 264 34.99 -2.26 -3.03
CA ASP A 264 34.40 -2.02 -1.71
C ASP A 264 33.21 -1.08 -1.90
N ASP A 265 32.01 -1.58 -1.62
CA ASP A 265 30.78 -0.80 -1.74
C ASP A 265 30.30 -0.23 -0.40
N LYS A 266 31.10 -0.44 0.65
CA LYS A 266 30.85 0.02 2.01
C LYS A 266 29.55 -0.50 2.61
N SER A 267 29.02 -1.64 2.13
CA SER A 267 27.74 -2.20 2.57
C SER A 267 27.67 -3.73 2.42
N THR A 268 27.50 -4.23 1.19
CA THR A 268 27.31 -5.66 0.91
C THR A 268 28.61 -6.37 0.52
N VAL A 269 29.62 -5.61 0.11
CA VAL A 269 30.96 -6.06 -0.27
C VAL A 269 32.00 -5.20 0.44
N ILE A 270 32.74 -5.80 1.37
CA ILE A 270 33.86 -5.15 2.04
C ILE A 270 35.16 -5.72 1.49
N VAL A 271 36.06 -4.87 1.00
CA VAL A 271 37.37 -5.28 0.50
C VAL A 271 38.39 -5.12 1.61
N GLY A 272 38.80 -6.23 2.20
CA GLY A 272 39.82 -6.26 3.23
C GLY A 272 41.24 -6.40 2.70
N ALA A 273 42.16 -6.63 3.64
CA ALA A 273 43.58 -6.68 3.40
C ALA A 273 43.91 -7.71 2.31
N ALA A 274 44.96 -7.40 1.53
CA ALA A 274 45.36 -8.17 0.34
C ALA A 274 44.26 -8.33 -0.73
N GLY A 275 43.21 -7.50 -0.71
CA GLY A 275 42.12 -7.57 -1.66
C GLY A 275 41.15 -8.73 -1.40
N ARG A 276 40.95 -9.14 -0.15
CA ARG A 276 39.95 -10.16 0.19
C ARG A 276 38.54 -9.56 0.13
N ARG A 277 37.60 -10.19 -0.57
CA ARG A 277 36.22 -9.69 -0.71
C ARG A 277 35.29 -10.44 0.24
N TYR A 278 34.71 -9.70 1.18
CA TYR A 278 33.75 -10.24 2.14
C TYR A 278 32.33 -9.83 1.73
N LYS A 279 31.47 -10.82 1.51
CA LYS A 279 30.08 -10.66 1.11
C LYS A 279 29.17 -10.74 2.31
N ARG A 280 28.29 -9.76 2.47
CA ARG A 280 27.23 -9.79 3.48
C ARG A 280 26.27 -10.95 3.18
N ILE A 281 25.92 -11.73 4.20
CA ILE A 281 24.84 -12.71 4.12
C ILE A 281 23.54 -12.01 4.51
N TYR A 282 22.60 -11.92 3.59
CA TYR A 282 21.29 -11.34 3.83
C TYR A 282 20.27 -11.90 2.84
N ASP A 283 18.99 -11.77 3.19
CA ASP A 283 17.86 -11.98 2.30
C ASP A 283 17.00 -10.72 2.24
N GLY A 284 16.30 -10.51 1.12
CA GLY A 284 15.44 -9.36 0.89
C GLY A 284 16.18 -8.10 0.41
N ARG A 285 15.77 -6.95 0.96
CA ARG A 285 16.21 -5.59 0.56
C ARG A 285 17.46 -5.15 1.29
N ILE A 286 18.27 -4.32 0.61
CA ILE A 286 19.42 -3.65 1.23
C ILE A 286 18.90 -2.60 2.19
N GLN A 287 19.49 -2.49 3.39
CA GLN A 287 19.13 -1.44 4.35
C GLN A 287 20.13 -0.28 4.25
N ALA A 288 19.64 0.96 4.29
CA ALA A 288 20.50 2.14 4.30
C ALA A 288 21.47 2.14 5.49
N ALA A 289 21.03 1.66 6.66
CA ALA A 289 21.87 1.53 7.85
C ALA A 289 23.15 0.70 7.61
N TRP A 290 23.15 -0.24 6.66
CA TRP A 290 24.33 -1.05 6.37
C TRP A 290 25.45 -0.28 5.66
N CYS A 291 25.18 0.90 5.13
CA CYS A 291 26.12 1.64 4.29
C CYS A 291 26.93 2.67 5.10
N GLU A 292 28.25 2.70 4.94
CA GLU A 292 29.06 3.79 5.50
C GLU A 292 29.02 5.04 4.62
N GLY A 293 28.97 6.21 5.27
CA GLY A 293 29.11 7.50 4.60
C GLY A 293 29.40 8.61 5.60
N ALA A 294 30.11 9.65 5.14
CA ALA A 294 30.41 10.82 5.96
C ALA A 294 29.19 11.73 6.18
N SER A 295 28.10 11.48 5.46
CA SER A 295 26.82 12.19 5.56
C SER A 295 25.67 11.26 5.19
N ASP A 296 24.45 11.62 5.60
CA ASP A 296 23.24 10.91 5.20
C ASP A 296 23.09 10.81 3.67
N SER A 297 23.46 11.86 2.92
CA SER A 297 23.47 11.81 1.45
C SER A 297 24.40 10.72 0.90
N ALA A 298 25.60 10.58 1.49
CA ALA A 298 26.55 9.55 1.08
C ALA A 298 26.06 8.14 1.41
N ILE A 299 25.41 7.96 2.57
CA ILE A 299 24.80 6.69 2.98
C ILE A 299 23.68 6.29 2.02
N ILE A 300 22.79 7.23 1.68
CA ILE A 300 21.69 6.97 0.75
C ILE A 300 22.20 6.70 -0.67
N GLN A 301 23.21 7.44 -1.16
CA GLN A 301 23.81 7.13 -2.46
C GLN A 301 24.43 5.73 -2.49
N ALA A 302 25.20 5.36 -1.46
CA ALA A 302 25.81 4.04 -1.38
C ALA A 302 24.77 2.90 -1.36
N SER A 303 23.63 3.11 -0.68
CA SER A 303 22.54 2.13 -0.67
C SER A 303 21.81 2.03 -2.01
N ILE A 304 21.61 3.14 -2.73
CA ILE A 304 21.10 3.12 -4.11
C ILE A 304 22.05 2.32 -5.01
N ASP A 305 23.34 2.62 -4.98
CA ASP A 305 24.34 1.99 -5.86
C ASP A 305 24.47 0.49 -5.57
N ALA A 306 24.43 0.10 -4.28
CA ALA A 306 24.43 -1.29 -3.87
C ALA A 306 23.16 -2.02 -4.35
N ALA A 307 21.98 -1.40 -4.21
CA ALA A 307 20.73 -2.02 -4.63
C ALA A 307 20.70 -2.27 -6.14
N LEU A 308 21.10 -1.28 -6.93
CA LEU A 308 21.14 -1.40 -8.39
C LEU A 308 22.12 -2.49 -8.85
N ARG A 309 23.31 -2.57 -8.22
CA ARG A 309 24.32 -3.59 -8.55
C ARG A 309 23.83 -5.01 -8.28
N GLU A 310 23.14 -5.20 -7.16
CA GLU A 310 22.57 -6.49 -6.74
C GLU A 310 21.21 -6.79 -7.42
N GLY A 311 20.78 -5.96 -8.38
CA GLY A 311 19.51 -6.12 -9.09
C GLY A 311 18.28 -5.96 -8.20
N LYS A 312 18.41 -5.26 -7.06
CA LYS A 312 17.31 -4.98 -6.13
C LYS A 312 16.60 -3.70 -6.54
N SER A 313 15.26 -3.72 -6.42
CA SER A 313 14.42 -2.54 -6.69
C SER A 313 14.08 -1.73 -5.44
N GLU A 314 14.51 -2.17 -4.26
CA GLU A 314 14.10 -1.57 -2.98
C GLU A 314 15.26 -1.39 -2.01
N VAL A 315 15.21 -0.30 -1.25
CA VAL A 315 16.10 0.01 -0.12
C VAL A 315 15.26 0.26 1.13
N GLY A 316 15.66 -0.38 2.23
CA GLY A 316 15.06 -0.23 3.54
C GLY A 316 15.54 1.03 4.26
N ILE A 317 14.58 1.82 4.76
CA ILE A 317 14.83 3.06 5.52
C ILE A 317 14.17 2.95 6.91
N ASP A 318 15.00 2.83 7.94
CA ASP A 318 14.61 2.58 9.33
C ASP A 318 14.65 3.82 10.23
N ARG A 319 15.40 4.85 9.83
CA ARG A 319 15.48 6.16 10.49
C ARG A 319 15.36 7.30 9.49
N ASP A 320 15.28 8.52 10.01
CA ASP A 320 15.28 9.72 9.20
C ASP A 320 16.68 10.03 8.64
N TYR A 321 16.74 10.40 7.36
CA TYR A 321 17.95 10.84 6.66
C TYR A 321 17.72 12.22 6.02
N ILE A 322 18.71 13.11 6.16
CA ILE A 322 18.69 14.45 5.54
C ILE A 322 19.66 14.48 4.36
N CYS A 323 19.12 14.57 3.14
CA CYS A 323 19.89 14.53 1.90
C CYS A 323 20.00 15.91 1.26
N ASP A 324 21.04 16.65 1.64
CA ASP A 324 21.31 18.00 1.12
C ASP A 324 22.19 17.99 -0.14
N THR A 325 22.81 16.86 -0.48
CA THR A 325 23.61 16.70 -1.72
C THR A 325 22.85 15.88 -2.75
N ALA A 326 22.97 16.26 -4.03
CA ALA A 326 22.26 15.62 -5.14
C ALA A 326 22.52 14.11 -5.18
N LEU A 327 21.43 13.34 -5.22
CA LEU A 327 21.46 11.89 -5.39
C LEU A 327 21.20 11.52 -6.84
N THR A 328 21.90 10.51 -7.34
CA THR A 328 21.71 9.94 -8.68
C THR A 328 20.95 8.62 -8.60
N ASN A 329 20.16 8.31 -9.63
CA ASN A 329 19.32 7.09 -9.70
C ASN A 329 18.35 6.91 -8.52
N ARG A 330 18.07 7.97 -7.74
CA ARG A 330 17.17 7.92 -6.57
C ARG A 330 15.75 7.53 -6.97
N THR A 331 15.33 7.78 -8.20
CA THR A 331 14.02 7.37 -8.71
C THR A 331 14.02 6.00 -9.39
N ASN A 332 15.16 5.33 -9.49
CA ASN A 332 15.26 3.93 -9.96
C ASN A 332 15.18 2.91 -8.82
N ILE A 333 15.07 3.38 -7.57
CA ILE A 333 14.88 2.57 -6.38
C ILE A 333 13.56 2.98 -5.68
N ARG A 334 12.93 2.03 -4.98
CA ARG A 334 11.83 2.30 -4.05
C ARG A 334 12.38 2.29 -2.62
N PHE A 335 12.17 3.37 -1.88
CA PHE A 335 12.54 3.41 -0.46
C PHE A 335 11.35 2.93 0.37
N VAL A 336 11.58 2.00 1.29
CA VAL A 336 10.52 1.36 2.06
C VAL A 336 10.91 1.27 3.54
N GLY A 337 10.00 1.59 4.45
CA GLY A 337 10.25 1.43 5.88
C GLY A 337 9.53 2.45 6.76
N ALA A 338 10.05 2.66 7.97
CA ALA A 338 9.46 3.51 8.99
C ALA A 338 10.13 4.89 9.11
N GLY A 339 11.33 5.06 8.56
CA GLY A 339 12.02 6.34 8.54
C GLY A 339 11.53 7.27 7.42
N SER A 340 12.20 8.41 7.26
CA SER A 340 11.91 9.40 6.21
C SER A 340 13.16 9.87 5.47
N LEU A 341 12.95 10.43 4.28
CA LEU A 341 13.97 11.13 3.50
C LEU A 341 13.55 12.60 3.38
N SER A 342 14.47 13.50 3.67
CA SER A 342 14.26 14.95 3.58
C SER A 342 15.44 15.64 2.89
N GLY A 343 15.32 16.95 2.65
CA GLY A 343 16.26 17.72 1.84
C GLY A 343 15.84 17.82 0.37
N ASP A 344 16.35 18.85 -0.33
CA ASP A 344 15.94 19.14 -1.72
C ASP A 344 16.33 18.02 -2.70
N SER A 345 17.37 17.26 -2.39
CA SER A 345 17.83 16.13 -3.22
C SER A 345 16.93 14.91 -3.12
N CYS A 346 16.03 14.86 -2.13
CA CYS A 346 14.99 13.84 -2.01
C CYS A 346 13.64 14.32 -2.54
N TYR A 347 13.57 15.46 -3.24
CA TYR A 347 12.31 15.91 -3.80
C TYR A 347 11.70 14.85 -4.76
N ARG A 348 10.39 14.57 -4.56
CA ARG A 348 9.61 13.45 -5.17
C ARG A 348 10.11 12.03 -4.88
N VAL A 349 11.06 11.88 -3.97
CA VAL A 349 11.50 10.61 -3.43
C VAL A 349 11.02 10.53 -1.98
N ARG A 350 10.33 9.44 -1.64
CA ARG A 350 9.75 9.25 -0.31
C ARG A 350 9.95 7.83 0.15
N VAL A 351 9.98 7.67 1.47
CA VAL A 351 9.92 6.35 2.10
C VAL A 351 8.46 5.91 2.10
N MET A 352 8.20 4.79 1.46
CA MET A 352 6.90 4.16 1.43
C MET A 352 6.72 3.31 2.69
N PRO A 353 5.64 3.51 3.46
CA PRO A 353 5.35 2.58 4.54
C PRO A 353 4.98 1.21 3.96
N GLU A 354 5.32 0.14 4.68
CA GLU A 354 5.11 -1.24 4.24
C GLU A 354 3.64 -1.54 3.89
N TRP A 355 2.71 -0.88 4.60
CA TRP A 355 1.27 -0.98 4.45
C TRP A 355 0.68 -0.13 3.32
N ALA A 356 1.47 0.70 2.61
CA ALA A 356 0.95 1.54 1.54
C ALA A 356 0.25 0.69 0.47
N PRO A 357 -0.95 1.09 0.00
CA PRO A 357 -1.67 0.34 -1.02
C PRO A 357 -0.91 0.33 -2.35
N THR A 358 -0.99 -0.79 -3.07
CA THR A 358 -0.45 -0.93 -4.43
C THR A 358 -1.44 -0.34 -5.45
N GLY A 359 -1.06 0.76 -6.08
CA GLY A 359 -1.88 1.40 -7.10
C GLY A 359 -3.19 1.99 -6.57
N ARG A 360 -3.88 2.69 -7.47
CA ARG A 360 -5.20 3.26 -7.21
C ARG A 360 -6.14 2.90 -8.35
N GLU A 361 -7.41 2.71 -8.03
CA GLU A 361 -8.46 2.70 -9.04
C GLU A 361 -8.41 4.00 -9.87
N PRO A 362 -8.60 3.91 -11.20
CA PRO A 362 -8.74 5.08 -12.05
C PRO A 362 -9.79 6.04 -11.49
N PHE A 363 -9.42 7.32 -11.41
CA PHE A 363 -10.38 8.39 -11.17
C PHE A 363 -10.89 8.91 -12.52
N GLN A 364 -12.12 9.40 -12.53
CA GLN A 364 -12.79 9.83 -13.74
C GLN A 364 -13.27 11.28 -13.60
N ASP A 365 -12.52 12.20 -14.20
CA ASP A 365 -12.87 13.62 -14.28
C ASP A 365 -13.56 13.97 -15.62
N LEU A 366 -13.68 12.98 -16.52
CA LEU A 366 -14.42 13.08 -17.77
C LEU A 366 -15.84 12.51 -17.58
N ILE A 367 -16.84 13.39 -17.57
CA ILE A 367 -18.26 13.05 -17.54
C ILE A 367 -18.80 13.21 -18.97
N PRO A 368 -19.03 12.12 -19.72
CA PRO A 368 -19.48 12.19 -21.11
C PRO A 368 -20.65 13.14 -21.35
N ALA A 369 -21.66 13.09 -20.47
CA ALA A 369 -22.89 13.87 -20.58
C ALA A 369 -22.66 15.39 -20.53
N GLN A 370 -21.59 15.80 -19.87
CA GLN A 370 -21.23 17.20 -19.71
C GLN A 370 -20.17 17.62 -20.73
N HIS A 371 -19.23 16.71 -21.03
CA HIS A 371 -17.96 17.04 -21.66
C HIS A 371 -17.81 16.55 -23.09
N LEU A 372 -18.68 15.66 -23.57
CA LEU A 372 -18.62 15.05 -24.92
C LEU A 372 -19.96 15.19 -25.66
N ARG A 373 -20.63 16.34 -25.55
CA ARG A 373 -21.98 16.54 -26.11
C ARG A 373 -22.00 16.61 -27.63
N ALA A 374 -21.12 17.41 -28.24
CA ALA A 374 -20.98 17.49 -29.69
C ALA A 374 -20.50 16.15 -30.28
N PHE A 375 -19.54 15.48 -29.63
CA PHE A 375 -19.11 14.13 -30.00
C PHE A 375 -20.26 13.13 -30.00
N SER A 376 -21.07 13.16 -28.94
CA SER A 376 -22.18 12.22 -28.77
C SER A 376 -23.27 12.44 -29.81
N ALA A 377 -23.58 13.69 -30.12
CA ALA A 377 -24.59 14.05 -31.12
C ALA A 377 -24.17 13.70 -32.56
N ALA A 378 -22.88 13.71 -32.88
CA ALA A 378 -22.40 13.46 -34.23
C ALA A 378 -22.36 11.94 -34.59
N PRO A 379 -22.98 11.50 -35.70
CA PRO A 379 -22.89 10.10 -36.14
C PRO A 379 -21.50 9.73 -36.70
N ALA A 380 -20.80 10.70 -37.26
CA ALA A 380 -19.44 10.58 -37.75
C ALA A 380 -18.56 11.71 -37.17
N PRO A 381 -18.19 11.62 -35.88
CA PRO A 381 -17.52 12.72 -35.19
C PRO A 381 -16.11 12.96 -35.74
N THR A 382 -15.72 14.23 -35.82
CA THR A 382 -14.34 14.64 -36.09
C THR A 382 -13.62 14.96 -34.79
N VAL A 383 -12.55 14.22 -34.51
CA VAL A 383 -11.71 14.36 -33.33
C VAL A 383 -10.38 14.98 -33.74
N VAL A 384 -10.03 16.09 -33.12
CA VAL A 384 -8.73 16.75 -33.32
C VAL A 384 -7.93 16.69 -32.03
N ILE A 385 -6.68 16.23 -32.13
CA ILE A 385 -5.74 16.16 -31.03
C ILE A 385 -4.69 17.24 -31.28
N VAL A 386 -4.50 18.15 -30.34
CA VAL A 386 -3.58 19.28 -30.48
C VAL A 386 -2.71 19.38 -29.23
N GLY A 387 -1.45 19.77 -29.38
CA GLY A 387 -0.54 19.82 -28.24
C GLY A 387 0.93 19.78 -28.58
N SER A 388 1.73 19.34 -27.62
CA SER A 388 3.20 19.26 -27.70
C SER A 388 3.71 17.90 -28.24
N SER A 389 5.01 17.63 -28.10
CA SER A 389 5.65 16.40 -28.60
C SER A 389 5.06 15.10 -28.06
N THR A 390 4.55 15.10 -26.82
CA THR A 390 3.97 13.90 -26.19
C THR A 390 2.65 13.44 -26.84
N GLY A 391 1.98 14.32 -27.57
CA GLY A 391 0.78 14.00 -28.36
C GLY A 391 1.08 13.51 -29.78
N GLY A 392 2.34 13.35 -30.18
CA GLY A 392 2.71 12.80 -31.49
C GLY A 392 2.20 11.36 -31.70
N TRP A 393 2.20 10.90 -32.96
CA TRP A 393 1.76 9.53 -33.31
C TRP A 393 2.63 8.43 -32.70
N ALA A 394 3.92 8.69 -32.45
CA ALA A 394 4.82 7.73 -31.84
C ALA A 394 5.89 8.48 -31.03
N ALA A 395 5.47 9.18 -29.98
CA ALA A 395 6.36 9.93 -29.09
C ALA A 395 7.34 8.98 -28.36
N ASP A 396 8.47 8.68 -29.02
CA ASP A 396 9.58 7.80 -28.61
C ASP A 396 9.20 6.41 -28.06
N SER A 397 7.97 5.94 -28.28
CA SER A 397 7.54 4.58 -27.92
C SER A 397 8.13 3.54 -28.88
N ILE A 398 8.45 2.34 -28.36
CA ILE A 398 8.83 1.19 -29.19
C ILE A 398 7.61 0.58 -29.89
N ASP A 399 6.47 0.59 -29.20
CA ASP A 399 5.16 0.21 -29.75
C ASP A 399 4.47 1.45 -30.34
N THR A 400 4.19 1.44 -31.64
CA THR A 400 3.46 2.51 -32.32
C THR A 400 2.01 2.63 -31.88
N GLY A 401 1.41 1.58 -31.30
CA GLY A 401 0.10 1.63 -30.63
C GLY A 401 0.17 2.16 -29.20
N GLY A 402 1.38 2.27 -28.64
CA GLY A 402 1.63 2.62 -27.25
C GLY A 402 1.64 4.11 -26.95
N GLY A 403 1.74 5.00 -27.94
CA GLY A 403 1.71 6.46 -27.72
C GLY A 403 0.31 6.99 -27.35
N VAL A 404 0.23 8.19 -26.77
CA VAL A 404 -1.04 8.78 -26.28
C VAL A 404 -2.09 8.89 -27.38
N THR A 405 -1.71 9.41 -28.55
CA THR A 405 -2.64 9.63 -29.67
C THR A 405 -3.16 8.33 -30.30
N PRO A 406 -2.30 7.36 -30.69
CA PRO A 406 -2.75 6.03 -31.11
C PRO A 406 -3.63 5.34 -30.06
N MET A 407 -3.28 5.46 -28.78
CA MET A 407 -4.04 4.86 -27.69
C MET A 407 -5.44 5.49 -27.58
N LEU A 408 -5.54 6.83 -27.62
CA LEU A 408 -6.81 7.54 -27.59
C LEU A 408 -7.69 7.16 -28.78
N GLN A 409 -7.11 7.09 -30.00
CA GLN A 409 -7.84 6.64 -31.19
C GLN A 409 -8.40 5.23 -31.02
N ARG A 410 -7.57 4.29 -30.56
CA ARG A 410 -7.97 2.90 -30.33
C ARG A 410 -9.09 2.82 -29.28
N LEU A 411 -8.98 3.55 -28.18
CA LEU A 411 -9.95 3.51 -27.09
C LEU A 411 -11.27 4.20 -27.46
N LEU A 412 -11.24 5.34 -28.15
CA LEU A 412 -12.46 5.97 -28.65
C LEU A 412 -13.21 5.05 -29.63
N GLY A 413 -12.50 4.37 -30.53
CA GLY A 413 -13.10 3.36 -31.41
C GLY A 413 -13.66 2.15 -30.65
N LYS A 414 -12.93 1.65 -29.64
CA LYS A 414 -13.37 0.56 -28.76
C LYS A 414 -14.68 0.90 -28.03
N TYR A 415 -14.82 2.12 -27.51
CA TYR A 415 -15.97 2.51 -26.69
C TYR A 415 -17.17 3.03 -27.48
N ASN A 416 -16.98 3.36 -28.77
CA ASN A 416 -18.01 3.88 -29.69
C ASN A 416 -17.97 3.13 -31.04
N PRO A 417 -18.15 1.80 -31.05
CA PRO A 417 -18.05 0.99 -32.27
C PRO A 417 -19.10 1.34 -33.33
N GLU A 418 -20.17 2.04 -32.95
CA GLU A 418 -21.24 2.50 -33.83
C GLU A 418 -20.92 3.79 -34.60
N LYS A 419 -19.86 4.52 -34.21
CA LYS A 419 -19.50 5.82 -34.82
C LYS A 419 -18.38 5.67 -35.83
N ASN A 420 -18.48 6.38 -36.95
CA ASN A 420 -17.37 6.51 -37.91
C ASN A 420 -16.50 7.72 -37.57
N ILE A 421 -15.51 7.53 -36.70
CA ILE A 421 -14.71 8.62 -36.12
C ILE A 421 -13.54 8.99 -37.06
N SER A 422 -13.44 10.27 -37.41
CA SER A 422 -12.29 10.83 -38.13
C SER A 422 -11.27 11.43 -37.15
N PHE A 423 -9.99 11.06 -37.28
CA PHE A 423 -8.93 11.51 -36.37
C PHE A 423 -7.91 12.39 -37.08
N TYR A 424 -7.61 13.54 -36.48
CA TYR A 424 -6.55 14.45 -36.94
C TYR A 424 -5.59 14.76 -35.79
N ASN A 425 -4.33 14.34 -35.94
CA ASN A 425 -3.27 14.75 -35.04
C ASN A 425 -2.64 16.06 -35.54
N ARG A 426 -2.77 17.10 -34.73
CA ARG A 426 -2.24 18.45 -34.94
C ARG A 426 -1.24 18.83 -33.85
N CYS A 427 -0.71 17.87 -33.09
CA CYS A 427 0.37 18.11 -32.14
C CYS A 427 1.67 18.47 -32.86
N ILE A 428 2.44 19.38 -32.25
CA ILE A 428 3.72 19.88 -32.76
C ILE A 428 4.75 19.82 -31.63
N GLY A 429 5.97 19.36 -31.93
CA GLY A 429 7.04 19.22 -30.94
C GLY A 429 7.39 20.54 -30.25
N SER A 430 7.75 20.46 -28.96
CA SER A 430 8.24 21.60 -28.15
C SER A 430 7.30 22.81 -28.02
N GLN A 431 6.00 22.65 -28.27
CA GLN A 431 5.04 23.76 -28.17
C GLN A 431 4.46 23.94 -26.76
N THR A 432 3.92 25.14 -26.52
CA THR A 432 3.31 25.65 -25.28
C THR A 432 1.85 26.09 -25.50
N PHE A 433 1.12 26.43 -24.44
CA PHE A 433 -0.19 27.07 -24.56
C PHE A 433 -0.13 28.42 -25.29
N ALA A 434 0.92 29.21 -25.09
CA ALA A 434 1.10 30.49 -25.78
C ALA A 434 1.22 30.30 -27.31
N ALA A 435 1.95 29.27 -27.73
CA ALA A 435 2.06 28.88 -29.14
C ALA A 435 0.72 28.40 -29.71
N LEU A 436 -0.02 27.58 -28.96
CA LEU A 436 -1.37 27.16 -29.36
C LEU A 436 -2.34 28.34 -29.49
N ASN A 437 -2.26 29.33 -28.61
CA ASN A 437 -3.07 30.54 -28.70
C ASN A 437 -2.69 31.46 -29.87
N SER A 438 -1.56 31.22 -30.52
CA SER A 438 -1.04 32.03 -31.62
C SER A 438 -0.52 31.12 -32.73
N LYS A 439 0.79 31.11 -32.98
CA LYS A 439 1.46 30.29 -33.99
C LYS A 439 2.53 29.41 -33.35
N PRO A 440 2.80 28.21 -33.91
CA PRO A 440 3.86 27.35 -33.42
C PRO A 440 5.25 27.90 -33.75
N THR A 441 6.27 27.40 -33.05
CA THR A 441 7.68 27.72 -33.31
C THR A 441 8.33 26.82 -34.35
N SER A 442 7.68 25.70 -34.70
CA SER A 442 8.06 24.83 -35.81
C SER A 442 6.82 24.47 -36.65
N PHE A 443 7.01 24.32 -37.96
CA PHE A 443 5.92 24.18 -38.92
C PHE A 443 6.00 22.81 -39.61
N PRO A 444 5.12 21.86 -39.24
CA PRO A 444 5.00 20.60 -39.98
C PRO A 444 4.53 20.83 -41.42
N SER A 445 4.71 19.83 -42.29
CA SER A 445 4.32 19.92 -43.70
C SER A 445 2.84 20.19 -43.95
N TRP A 446 1.96 19.86 -43.00
CA TRP A 446 0.52 20.16 -43.08
C TRP A 446 0.19 21.62 -42.73
N TYR A 447 1.12 22.38 -42.16
CA TYR A 447 0.97 23.78 -41.76
C TYR A 447 1.45 24.69 -42.91
N THR A 448 0.59 24.87 -43.91
CA THR A 448 0.99 25.40 -45.23
C THR A 448 1.22 26.91 -45.27
N ASP A 449 0.48 27.69 -44.50
CA ASP A 449 0.64 29.12 -44.27
C ASP A 449 1.12 29.38 -42.83
N THR A 450 2.40 29.71 -42.69
CA THR A 450 3.07 29.96 -41.41
C THR A 450 2.70 31.30 -40.76
N GLY A 451 2.02 32.19 -41.48
CA GLY A 451 1.50 33.46 -40.96
C GLY A 451 0.16 33.31 -40.22
N ARG A 452 -0.51 32.18 -40.43
CA ARG A 452 -1.83 31.88 -39.87
C ARG A 452 -1.73 31.33 -38.44
N ASP A 453 -2.70 31.70 -37.60
CA ASP A 453 -2.86 31.16 -36.23
C ASP A 453 -3.14 29.65 -36.25
N TRP A 454 -2.56 28.91 -35.31
CA TRP A 454 -2.64 27.45 -35.23
C TRP A 454 -4.08 26.97 -35.04
N LEU A 455 -4.84 27.64 -34.16
CA LEU A 455 -6.25 27.31 -33.93
C LEU A 455 -7.12 27.47 -35.19
N GLN A 456 -6.71 28.26 -36.19
CA GLN A 456 -7.47 28.35 -37.43
C GLN A 456 -7.35 27.07 -38.27
N TYR A 457 -6.21 26.38 -38.27
CA TYR A 457 -6.08 25.04 -38.87
C TYR A 457 -6.91 23.98 -38.15
N ILE A 458 -7.19 24.21 -36.86
CA ILE A 458 -8.09 23.35 -36.08
C ILE A 458 -9.54 23.65 -36.47
N ALA A 459 -9.89 24.94 -36.62
CA ALA A 459 -11.23 25.38 -37.01
C ALA A 459 -11.64 24.84 -38.39
N ASP A 460 -10.72 24.80 -39.37
CA ASP A 460 -10.98 24.29 -40.72
C ASP A 460 -11.47 22.82 -40.74
N LEU A 461 -11.11 22.05 -39.72
CA LEU A 461 -11.53 20.64 -39.61
C LEU A 461 -12.95 20.48 -39.05
N ALA A 462 -13.60 21.57 -38.62
CA ALA A 462 -14.92 21.56 -37.99
C ALA A 462 -15.09 20.45 -36.91
N PRO A 463 -14.20 20.42 -35.89
CA PRO A 463 -14.18 19.33 -34.90
C PRO A 463 -15.47 19.23 -34.09
N ASP A 464 -15.82 18.00 -33.71
CA ASP A 464 -16.78 17.72 -32.64
C ASP A 464 -16.09 17.70 -31.27
N THR A 465 -14.81 17.33 -31.23
CA THR A 465 -14.01 17.34 -30.00
C THR A 465 -12.58 17.73 -30.27
N VAL A 466 -12.03 18.56 -29.39
CA VAL A 466 -10.62 18.91 -29.35
C VAL A 466 -10.01 18.40 -28.05
N TYR A 467 -9.00 17.53 -28.18
CA TYR A 467 -8.17 17.06 -27.08
C TYR A 467 -6.88 17.89 -27.02
N ILE A 468 -6.60 18.52 -25.88
CA ILE A 468 -5.47 19.44 -25.73
C ILE A 468 -4.39 18.82 -24.81
N ILE A 469 -3.21 18.54 -25.38
CA ILE A 469 -2.07 17.85 -24.76
C ILE A 469 -0.88 18.82 -24.63
N CYS A 470 -1.00 19.82 -23.76
CA CYS A 470 0.03 20.83 -23.45
C CYS A 470 0.33 20.85 -21.93
N GLY A 471 1.38 21.57 -21.52
CA GLY A 471 1.68 21.81 -20.10
C GLY A 471 3.10 21.43 -19.68
N SER A 472 3.70 20.38 -20.26
CA SER A 472 5.05 19.93 -19.89
C SER A 472 6.16 20.90 -20.26
N ASN A 473 5.95 21.69 -21.33
CA ASN A 473 6.83 22.78 -21.77
C ASN A 473 6.43 24.14 -21.17
N ASP A 474 5.33 24.19 -20.42
CA ASP A 474 4.77 25.41 -19.82
C ASP A 474 5.16 25.55 -18.34
N SER A 475 6.24 24.89 -17.91
CA SER A 475 6.60 24.72 -16.50
C SER A 475 6.80 26.03 -15.73
N SER A 476 6.96 27.15 -16.41
CA SER A 476 7.05 28.48 -15.78
C SER A 476 6.27 29.56 -16.53
N SER A 477 5.42 29.15 -17.49
CA SER A 477 4.79 30.07 -18.44
C SER A 477 3.32 29.74 -18.74
N ALA A 478 2.73 28.77 -18.03
CA ALA A 478 1.29 28.54 -18.13
C ALA A 478 0.54 29.70 -17.48
N GLU A 479 -0.23 30.42 -18.28
CA GLU A 479 -0.96 31.62 -17.85
C GLU A 479 -2.47 31.44 -18.05
N ARG A 480 -3.26 31.81 -17.03
CA ARG A 480 -4.72 31.72 -17.09
C ARG A 480 -5.31 32.51 -18.27
N PRO A 481 -4.92 33.78 -18.54
CA PRO A 481 -5.47 34.54 -19.65
C PRO A 481 -5.26 33.87 -21.02
N VAL A 482 -4.12 33.21 -21.22
CA VAL A 482 -3.80 32.49 -22.46
C VAL A 482 -4.71 31.28 -22.64
N ILE A 483 -4.85 30.44 -21.62
CA ILE A 483 -5.73 29.26 -21.67
C ILE A 483 -7.19 29.69 -21.85
N LYS A 484 -7.62 30.77 -21.18
CA LYS A 484 -8.97 31.33 -21.38
C LYS A 484 -9.17 31.82 -22.81
N SER A 485 -8.18 32.51 -23.39
CA SER A 485 -8.24 32.97 -24.79
C SER A 485 -8.38 31.81 -25.78
N ILE A 486 -7.68 30.69 -25.55
CA ILE A 486 -7.85 29.46 -26.35
C ILE A 486 -9.29 28.95 -26.25
N LEU A 487 -9.85 28.85 -25.03
CA LEU A 487 -11.22 28.40 -24.82
C LEU A 487 -12.23 29.31 -25.51
N ASP A 488 -12.02 30.62 -25.49
CA ASP A 488 -12.88 31.60 -26.18
C ASP A 488 -12.80 31.46 -27.70
N LYS A 489 -11.59 31.29 -28.25
CA LYS A 489 -11.39 31.05 -29.69
C LYS A 489 -12.06 29.75 -30.14
N LEU A 490 -11.91 28.66 -29.38
CA LEU A 490 -12.58 27.39 -29.65
C LEU A 490 -14.11 27.52 -29.58
N ALA A 491 -14.61 28.24 -28.57
CA ALA A 491 -16.05 28.48 -28.42
C ALA A 491 -16.63 29.28 -29.60
N ALA A 492 -15.82 30.17 -30.19
CA ALA A 492 -16.18 31.02 -31.32
C ALA A 492 -16.04 30.35 -32.70
N PHE A 493 -15.59 29.08 -32.77
CA PHE A 493 -15.61 28.35 -34.04
C PHE A 493 -17.04 28.24 -34.59
N ALA A 494 -17.18 28.23 -35.92
CA ALA A 494 -18.47 28.07 -36.59
C ALA A 494 -19.23 26.81 -36.10
N LYS A 495 -18.47 25.75 -35.81
CA LYS A 495 -18.92 24.59 -35.04
C LYS A 495 -18.10 24.51 -33.76
N SER A 496 -18.74 24.81 -32.62
CA SER A 496 -18.10 24.81 -31.31
C SER A 496 -17.82 23.38 -30.85
N PRO A 497 -16.55 22.97 -30.66
CA PRO A 497 -16.24 21.60 -30.25
C PRO A 497 -16.37 21.41 -28.74
N ASP A 498 -16.57 20.17 -28.32
CA ASP A 498 -16.22 19.74 -26.98
C ASP A 498 -14.72 19.92 -26.73
N VAL A 499 -14.33 20.24 -25.50
CA VAL A 499 -12.91 20.42 -25.14
C VAL A 499 -12.57 19.48 -23.99
N VAL A 500 -11.53 18.69 -24.19
CA VAL A 500 -10.98 17.78 -23.18
C VAL A 500 -9.49 18.07 -23.00
N PHE A 501 -9.10 18.44 -21.78
CA PHE A 501 -7.71 18.68 -21.42
C PHE A 501 -7.01 17.39 -21.00
N PHE A 502 -5.74 17.27 -21.35
CA PHE A 502 -4.80 16.30 -20.82
C PHE A 502 -3.75 17.02 -19.98
N THR A 503 -3.74 16.79 -18.66
CA THR A 503 -2.57 17.21 -17.88
C THR A 503 -1.39 16.32 -18.25
N GLN A 504 -0.18 16.89 -18.28
CA GLN A 504 1.02 16.10 -18.56
C GLN A 504 1.64 15.59 -17.26
N PRO A 505 2.05 14.31 -17.18
CA PRO A 505 2.93 13.87 -16.11
C PRO A 505 4.20 14.69 -16.11
N SER A 506 4.81 14.80 -14.94
CA SER A 506 6.14 15.41 -14.85
C SER A 506 7.15 14.56 -15.61
N VAL A 507 8.31 15.18 -15.88
CA VAL A 507 9.41 14.53 -16.60
C VAL A 507 10.30 13.76 -15.62
N CYS A 508 11.18 12.93 -16.15
CA CYS A 508 12.15 12.16 -15.37
C CYS A 508 12.87 13.07 -14.35
N PRO A 509 12.78 12.79 -13.03
CA PRO A 509 13.48 13.58 -12.02
C PRO A 509 15.00 13.33 -11.97
N ASP A 510 15.44 12.19 -12.51
CA ASP A 510 16.84 11.78 -12.66
C ASP A 510 17.19 11.57 -14.14
N PRO A 511 17.11 12.61 -14.99
CA PRO A 511 17.45 12.48 -16.39
C PRO A 511 18.97 12.38 -16.58
N ASP A 512 19.40 12.22 -17.83
CA ASP A 512 20.81 12.38 -18.20
C ASP A 512 21.34 13.76 -17.75
N PRO A 513 22.62 13.87 -17.34
CA PRO A 513 23.23 15.14 -16.95
C PRO A 513 23.04 16.29 -17.96
N ALA A 514 22.96 15.99 -19.27
CA ALA A 514 22.67 16.98 -20.31
C ALA A 514 21.31 17.68 -20.13
N PHE A 515 20.39 17.05 -19.39
CA PHE A 515 19.04 17.54 -19.11
C PHE A 515 18.76 17.72 -17.62
N ALA A 516 19.80 17.80 -16.77
CA ALA A 516 19.66 17.90 -15.31
C ALA A 516 18.72 19.02 -14.83
N SER A 517 18.64 20.13 -15.57
CA SER A 517 17.73 21.25 -15.28
C SER A 517 16.25 20.83 -15.23
N SER A 518 15.87 19.82 -16.02
CA SER A 518 14.50 19.28 -16.06
C SER A 518 14.15 18.44 -14.82
N GLY A 519 15.15 17.88 -14.15
CA GLY A 519 14.98 17.08 -12.93
C GLY A 519 14.91 17.92 -11.63
N THR A 520 15.23 19.22 -11.70
CA THR A 520 15.25 20.10 -10.52
C THR A 520 13.86 20.26 -9.89
N ARG A 521 13.81 20.48 -8.57
CA ARG A 521 12.57 20.75 -7.83
C ARG A 521 11.74 21.85 -8.49
N ALA A 522 12.36 22.97 -8.85
CA ALA A 522 11.68 24.09 -9.52
C ALA A 522 11.05 23.67 -10.86
N SER A 523 11.74 22.88 -11.68
CA SER A 523 11.22 22.42 -12.97
C SER A 523 10.08 21.41 -12.82
N GLN A 524 10.16 20.54 -11.80
CA GLN A 524 9.13 19.56 -11.49
C GLN A 524 7.86 20.21 -10.90
N GLU A 525 8.02 21.10 -9.93
CA GLU A 525 6.93 21.93 -9.38
C GLU A 525 6.31 22.80 -10.45
N GLY A 526 7.11 23.31 -11.40
CA GLY A 526 6.61 24.04 -12.54
C GLY A 526 5.64 23.26 -13.44
N ARG A 527 5.84 21.94 -13.57
CA ARG A 527 4.92 21.07 -14.34
C ARG A 527 3.66 20.75 -13.56
N ASP A 528 3.78 20.57 -12.25
CA ASP A 528 2.60 20.46 -11.36
C ASP A 528 1.79 21.77 -11.36
N TYR A 529 2.47 22.92 -11.42
CA TYR A 529 1.89 24.24 -11.61
C TYR A 529 1.00 24.29 -12.86
N ALA A 530 1.55 23.94 -14.02
CA ALA A 530 0.81 23.93 -15.28
C ALA A 530 -0.36 22.92 -15.23
N ALA A 531 -0.12 21.71 -14.71
CA ALA A 531 -1.14 20.68 -14.59
C ALA A 531 -2.30 21.09 -13.67
N GLY A 532 -2.01 21.72 -12.52
CA GLY A 532 -3.05 22.21 -11.62
C GLY A 532 -3.81 23.40 -12.16
N LEU A 533 -3.16 24.28 -12.92
CA LEU A 533 -3.86 25.37 -13.62
C LEU A 533 -4.83 24.81 -14.66
N VAL A 534 -4.39 23.85 -15.48
CA VAL A 534 -5.25 23.17 -16.46
C VAL A 534 -6.41 22.47 -15.77
N ARG A 535 -6.16 21.75 -14.67
CA ARG A 535 -7.18 21.06 -13.87
C ARG A 535 -8.23 22.03 -13.32
N SER A 536 -7.79 23.14 -12.74
CA SER A 536 -8.69 24.14 -12.16
C SER A 536 -9.52 24.86 -13.23
N MET A 537 -8.91 25.17 -14.37
CA MET A 537 -9.59 25.72 -15.55
C MET A 537 -10.63 24.75 -16.12
N ALA A 538 -10.29 23.47 -16.25
CA ALA A 538 -11.21 22.45 -16.74
C ALA A 538 -12.45 22.35 -15.83
N ARG A 539 -12.25 22.28 -14.51
CA ARG A 539 -13.34 22.25 -13.53
C ARG A 539 -14.18 23.52 -13.55
N TYR A 540 -13.54 24.69 -13.55
CA TYR A 540 -14.22 25.98 -13.52
C TYR A 540 -15.08 26.22 -14.77
N TYR A 541 -14.54 25.91 -15.96
CA TYR A 541 -15.25 26.07 -17.24
C TYR A 541 -16.01 24.81 -17.70
N LYS A 542 -16.16 23.81 -16.82
CA LYS A 542 -16.92 22.58 -17.08
C LYS A 542 -16.45 21.84 -18.35
N LYS A 543 -15.14 21.75 -18.54
CA LYS A 543 -14.49 21.04 -19.66
C LYS A 543 -14.02 19.65 -19.21
N GLY A 544 -13.86 18.74 -20.18
CA GLY A 544 -13.35 17.41 -19.90
C GLY A 544 -11.91 17.43 -19.41
N LEU A 545 -11.55 16.46 -18.58
CA LEU A 545 -10.21 16.31 -18.05
C LEU A 545 -9.80 14.84 -18.06
N ILE A 546 -8.59 14.59 -18.55
CA ILE A 546 -7.87 13.33 -18.41
C ILE A 546 -6.57 13.67 -17.66
N ASP A 547 -6.52 13.32 -16.38
CA ASP A 547 -5.52 13.84 -15.46
C ASP A 547 -4.32 12.89 -15.28
N ALA A 548 -3.49 12.80 -16.34
CA ALA A 548 -2.29 11.97 -16.35
C ALA A 548 -1.17 12.50 -15.44
N ASN A 549 -1.17 13.80 -15.08
CA ASN A 549 -0.27 14.33 -14.05
C ASN A 549 -0.50 13.69 -12.68
N ARG A 550 -1.76 13.66 -12.24
CA ARG A 550 -2.13 13.02 -10.96
C ARG A 550 -1.80 11.52 -10.98
N MET A 551 -2.11 10.84 -12.07
CA MET A 551 -1.77 9.41 -12.21
C MET A 551 -0.25 9.19 -12.21
N GLY A 552 0.51 10.07 -12.86
CA GLY A 552 1.97 10.07 -12.79
C GLY A 552 2.48 10.22 -11.36
N GLY A 553 1.93 11.15 -10.58
CA GLY A 553 2.26 11.27 -9.15
C GLY A 553 2.03 9.99 -8.35
N ILE A 554 0.96 9.25 -8.64
CA ILE A 554 0.65 7.98 -7.97
C ILE A 554 1.63 6.88 -8.41
N VAL A 555 1.81 6.71 -9.71
CA VAL A 555 2.57 5.61 -10.32
C VAL A 555 4.08 5.78 -10.11
N LEU A 556 4.58 7.02 -10.16
CA LEU A 556 6.00 7.36 -10.21
C LEU A 556 6.53 7.91 -8.88
N ASP A 557 5.76 8.79 -8.24
CA ASP A 557 6.18 9.47 -7.00
C ASP A 557 5.58 8.79 -5.74
N GLY A 558 4.63 7.86 -5.92
CA GLY A 558 3.94 7.18 -4.83
C GLY A 558 3.00 8.09 -4.02
N ARG A 559 2.48 9.17 -4.62
CA ARG A 559 1.59 10.14 -3.94
C ARG A 559 0.39 10.52 -4.80
N ASP A 560 -0.78 10.63 -4.18
CA ASP A 560 -1.90 11.32 -4.81
C ASP A 560 -1.98 12.77 -4.34
N ILE A 561 -1.71 13.69 -5.25
CA ILE A 561 -1.69 15.14 -4.98
C ILE A 561 -3.07 15.75 -4.69
N LEU A 562 -4.18 15.04 -4.97
CA LEU A 562 -5.54 15.52 -4.71
C LEU A 562 -6.31 14.69 -3.66
N ASP A 563 -5.70 13.64 -3.10
CA ASP A 563 -6.28 12.85 -2.00
C ASP A 563 -5.35 13.02 -0.79
N ASN A 564 -5.74 13.91 0.12
CA ASN A 564 -4.87 14.40 1.19
C ASN A 564 -5.48 14.06 2.56
N ALA A 565 -4.63 13.59 3.49
CA ALA A 565 -4.96 13.50 4.90
C ALA A 565 -4.58 14.82 5.61
N SER A 566 -5.44 15.35 6.47
CA SER A 566 -5.15 16.58 7.21
C SER A 566 -4.25 16.30 8.41
N MET A 567 -3.10 16.97 8.48
CA MET A 567 -2.19 16.94 9.62
C MET A 567 -2.19 18.29 10.32
N ARG A 568 -2.43 18.29 11.64
CA ARG A 568 -2.33 19.49 12.46
C ARG A 568 -0.87 19.83 12.72
N ILE A 569 -0.46 21.07 12.43
CA ILE A 569 0.92 21.52 12.68
C ILE A 569 1.12 21.86 14.15
N LEU A 570 0.30 22.78 14.69
CA LEU A 570 0.31 23.15 16.12
C LEU A 570 -1.10 23.60 16.55
N PRO A 571 -1.50 23.38 17.81
CA PRO A 571 -2.71 23.95 18.37
C PRO A 571 -2.50 25.44 18.65
N SER A 572 -3.03 26.32 17.78
CA SER A 572 -3.05 27.79 17.94
C SER A 572 -1.68 28.45 17.97
N ILE A 573 -1.25 28.99 16.82
CA ILE A 573 -0.02 29.75 16.65
C ILE A 573 -0.34 31.24 16.85
N PRO A 574 0.27 31.94 17.83
CA PRO A 574 0.10 33.38 17.99
C PRO A 574 0.61 34.14 16.76
N VAL A 575 -0.13 35.15 16.32
CA VAL A 575 0.27 35.99 15.19
C VAL A 575 0.53 37.41 15.68
N THR A 576 1.79 37.84 15.64
CA THR A 576 2.21 39.16 16.14
C THR A 576 2.31 40.22 15.03
N SER A 577 2.36 39.80 13.76
CA SER A 577 2.68 40.67 12.63
C SER A 577 1.52 40.88 11.64
N GLY A 578 0.28 40.53 11.99
CA GLY A 578 -0.87 40.60 11.07
C GLY A 578 -0.75 39.72 9.81
N ARG A 579 0.32 38.93 9.71
CA ARG A 579 0.63 38.05 8.57
C ARG A 579 1.05 36.70 9.10
N PHE A 580 0.59 35.66 8.44
CA PHE A 580 0.97 34.29 8.72
C PHE A 580 1.52 33.64 7.45
N ALA A 581 2.74 33.13 7.56
CA ALA A 581 3.43 32.38 6.52
C ALA A 581 4.20 31.24 7.20
N PRO A 582 3.68 30.01 7.19
CA PRO A 582 4.37 28.87 7.77
C PRO A 582 5.59 28.51 6.92
N GLY A 583 6.60 27.88 7.53
CA GLY A 583 7.75 27.31 6.83
C GLY A 583 7.48 25.97 6.13
N LEU A 584 6.21 25.57 5.99
CA LEU A 584 5.80 24.28 5.44
C LEU A 584 4.97 24.49 4.17
N SER A 585 5.40 23.86 3.08
CA SER A 585 4.65 23.84 1.83
C SER A 585 3.59 22.73 1.84
N THR A 586 2.49 22.97 1.15
CA THR A 586 1.39 22.02 0.96
C THR A 586 0.59 22.37 -0.29
N ILE A 587 -0.24 21.44 -0.73
CA ILE A 587 -1.21 21.70 -1.80
C ILE A 587 -2.53 22.12 -1.17
N ASP A 588 -2.99 21.39 -0.15
CA ASP A 588 -4.26 21.65 0.55
C ASP A 588 -4.03 22.06 1.99
N PHE A 589 -4.95 22.82 2.56
CA PHE A 589 -4.86 23.24 3.96
C PHE A 589 -6.23 23.60 4.52
N SER A 590 -6.33 23.59 5.83
CA SER A 590 -7.35 24.34 6.54
C SER A 590 -6.71 25.25 7.58
N MET A 591 -7.21 26.47 7.67
CA MET A 591 -6.81 27.44 8.68
C MET A 591 -8.03 27.99 9.40
N SER A 592 -7.94 28.15 10.71
CA SER A 592 -8.92 28.88 11.51
C SER A 592 -8.25 30.12 12.09
N LEU A 593 -8.80 31.29 11.78
CA LEU A 593 -8.22 32.60 12.07
C LEU A 593 -9.05 33.28 13.15
N ASN A 594 -8.45 33.59 14.29
CA ASN A 594 -9.17 34.15 15.44
C ASN A 594 -9.09 35.68 15.46
N PHE A 595 -10.23 36.35 15.24
CA PHE A 595 -10.34 37.81 15.26
C PHE A 595 -10.89 38.29 16.61
N ASN A 596 -10.02 38.41 17.61
CA ASN A 596 -10.38 38.76 19.00
C ASN A 596 -10.29 40.27 19.32
N GLY A 597 -10.28 41.15 18.30
CA GLY A 597 -10.10 42.60 18.44
C GLY A 597 -11.38 43.43 18.51
N SER A 598 -11.22 44.77 18.50
CA SER A 598 -12.32 45.73 18.41
C SER A 598 -13.17 45.50 17.16
N ALA A 599 -14.49 45.47 17.32
CA ALA A 599 -15.44 45.33 16.22
C ALA A 599 -15.16 46.32 15.08
N ALA A 600 -14.77 47.56 15.39
CA ALA A 600 -14.46 48.59 14.40
C ALA A 600 -13.18 48.30 13.59
N ALA A 601 -12.16 47.69 14.21
CA ALA A 601 -10.91 47.32 13.54
C ALA A 601 -11.11 46.10 12.64
N ASN A 602 -11.88 45.11 13.10
CA ASN A 602 -12.35 44.01 12.25
C ASN A 602 -13.13 44.57 11.06
N ASP A 603 -14.10 45.45 11.31
CA ASP A 603 -14.96 46.00 10.27
C ASP A 603 -14.17 46.66 9.13
N ALA A 604 -13.22 47.54 9.49
CA ALA A 604 -12.42 48.31 8.54
C ALA A 604 -11.54 47.44 7.63
N ALA A 605 -11.01 46.32 8.14
CA ALA A 605 -10.12 45.44 7.37
C ALA A 605 -10.83 44.65 6.26
N PHE A 606 -12.15 44.47 6.37
CA PHE A 606 -12.94 43.73 5.39
C PHE A 606 -13.69 44.64 4.41
N LEU A 607 -13.72 45.97 4.58
CA LEU A 607 -14.47 46.84 3.68
C LEU A 607 -14.02 46.70 2.21
N VAL A 608 -14.98 46.81 1.28
CA VAL A 608 -14.66 46.95 -0.15
C VAL A 608 -13.81 48.20 -0.36
N GLY A 609 -12.68 48.05 -1.03
CA GLY A 609 -11.73 49.14 -1.25
C GLY A 609 -10.84 49.46 -0.05
N ALA A 610 -10.84 48.61 1.00
CA ALA A 610 -9.83 48.68 2.04
C ALA A 610 -8.43 48.69 1.42
N THR A 611 -7.55 49.56 1.91
CA THR A 611 -6.16 49.68 1.44
C THR A 611 -5.41 48.35 1.56
N ASN A 612 -5.75 47.56 2.59
CA ASN A 612 -5.03 46.36 3.02
C ASN A 612 -6.03 45.22 3.34
N PRO A 613 -6.72 44.65 2.34
CA PRO A 613 -7.74 43.64 2.58
C PRO A 613 -7.13 42.33 3.09
N VAL A 614 -7.93 41.54 3.80
CA VAL A 614 -7.56 40.18 4.21
C VAL A 614 -7.47 39.30 2.97
N PHE A 615 -6.34 38.62 2.79
CA PHE A 615 -6.12 37.68 1.70
C PHE A 615 -5.80 36.28 2.19
N VAL A 616 -6.11 35.29 1.37
CA VAL A 616 -5.67 33.90 1.56
C VAL A 616 -5.04 33.39 0.27
N LYS A 617 -3.89 32.72 0.37
CA LYS A 617 -3.24 32.04 -0.74
C LYS A 617 -4.03 30.81 -1.17
N THR A 618 -4.29 30.67 -2.46
CA THR A 618 -5.12 29.56 -2.98
C THR A 618 -4.41 28.63 -3.96
N GLY A 619 -3.25 29.03 -4.50
CA GLY A 619 -2.45 28.25 -5.44
C GLY A 619 -0.99 28.71 -5.53
N ALA A 620 -0.20 28.04 -6.38
CA ALA A 620 1.26 28.22 -6.39
C ALA A 620 1.78 29.39 -7.23
N VAL A 621 0.95 30.13 -7.99
CA VAL A 621 1.41 31.37 -8.66
C VAL A 621 1.99 32.31 -7.60
N GLY A 622 3.27 32.65 -7.67
CA GLY A 622 3.90 33.46 -6.63
C GLY A 622 3.86 32.80 -5.25
N ALA A 623 4.09 31.48 -5.16
CA ALA A 623 4.01 30.65 -3.94
C ALA A 623 4.70 31.24 -2.69
N ASN A 624 5.72 32.07 -2.89
CA ASN A 624 6.50 32.73 -1.83
C ASN A 624 6.13 34.20 -1.58
N SER A 625 5.06 34.69 -2.21
CA SER A 625 4.62 36.10 -2.19
C SER A 625 3.17 36.25 -1.72
N ASP A 626 2.76 37.49 -1.45
CA ASP A 626 1.38 37.86 -1.11
C ASP A 626 0.54 38.19 -2.37
N SER A 627 0.93 37.62 -3.51
CA SER A 627 0.34 37.87 -4.83
C SER A 627 0.11 36.57 -5.61
N GLY A 628 -0.45 36.67 -6.83
CA GLY A 628 -0.73 35.52 -7.69
C GLY A 628 -2.10 34.91 -7.41
N ASP A 629 -2.14 33.60 -7.14
CA ASP A 629 -3.36 32.88 -6.78
C ASP A 629 -3.76 33.21 -5.34
N ILE A 630 -4.71 34.14 -5.19
CA ILE A 630 -5.21 34.62 -3.90
C ILE A 630 -6.72 34.86 -3.93
N ALA A 631 -7.33 34.79 -2.75
CA ALA A 631 -8.69 35.24 -2.49
C ALA A 631 -8.66 36.43 -1.51
N TYR A 632 -9.15 37.60 -1.93
CA TYR A 632 -9.43 38.69 -1.00
C TYR A 632 -10.81 38.49 -0.39
N ILE A 633 -10.86 38.49 0.93
CA ILE A 633 -12.07 38.31 1.74
C ILE A 633 -12.51 39.68 2.21
N GLN A 634 -13.75 40.03 1.92
CA GLN A 634 -14.30 41.37 2.10
C GLN A 634 -15.76 41.31 2.59
N LYS A 635 -16.29 42.48 2.92
CA LYS A 635 -17.64 42.75 3.38
C LYS A 635 -18.24 43.87 2.52
N THR A 636 -19.44 43.66 1.99
CA THR A 636 -20.17 44.69 1.24
C THR A 636 -20.67 45.81 2.17
N ALA A 637 -21.19 46.90 1.60
CA ALA A 637 -21.78 47.99 2.37
C ALA A 637 -23.00 47.51 3.19
N GLU A 638 -23.73 46.51 2.68
CA GLU A 638 -24.88 45.88 3.31
C GLU A 638 -24.50 44.82 4.36
N GLY A 639 -23.21 44.58 4.59
CA GLY A 639 -22.73 43.66 5.62
C GLY A 639 -22.62 42.19 5.19
N PHE A 640 -22.62 41.90 3.88
CA PHE A 640 -22.49 40.53 3.38
C PHE A 640 -21.05 40.16 3.01
N LEU A 641 -20.70 38.89 3.16
CA LEU A 641 -19.41 38.35 2.72
C LEU A 641 -19.28 38.47 1.20
N ARG A 642 -18.17 39.10 0.77
CA ARG A 642 -17.73 39.25 -0.61
C ARG A 642 -16.33 38.64 -0.76
N VAL A 643 -16.08 37.96 -1.87
CA VAL A 643 -14.78 37.37 -2.18
C VAL A 643 -14.34 37.80 -3.57
N GLN A 644 -13.12 38.30 -3.71
CA GLN A 644 -12.50 38.53 -5.01
C GLN A 644 -11.40 37.51 -5.25
N LEU A 645 -11.44 36.84 -6.40
CA LEU A 645 -10.55 35.75 -6.74
C LEU A 645 -9.58 36.15 -7.84
N TYR A 646 -8.30 35.93 -7.59
CA TYR A 646 -7.19 36.30 -8.46
C TYR A 646 -6.39 35.06 -8.86
N SER A 647 -5.96 35.06 -10.12
CA SER A 647 -5.00 34.13 -10.71
C SER A 647 -4.48 34.82 -11.96
N ASP A 648 -3.27 35.37 -11.91
CA ASP A 648 -2.74 36.34 -12.90
C ASP A 648 -3.78 37.44 -13.24
N GLY A 649 -4.27 38.09 -12.19
CA GLY A 649 -5.32 39.12 -12.24
C GLY A 649 -6.69 38.65 -11.76
N LEU A 650 -7.59 39.61 -11.51
CA LEU A 650 -8.96 39.35 -11.05
C LEU A 650 -9.74 38.59 -12.12
N TYR A 651 -10.33 37.45 -11.75
CA TYR A 651 -11.16 36.66 -12.67
C TYR A 651 -12.60 36.47 -12.19
N GLN A 652 -12.87 36.65 -10.90
CA GLN A 652 -14.24 36.55 -10.36
C GLN A 652 -14.42 37.40 -9.10
N THR A 653 -15.60 38.00 -8.96
CA THR A 653 -16.09 38.57 -7.71
C THR A 653 -17.36 37.83 -7.33
N LEU A 654 -17.42 37.33 -6.10
CA LEU A 654 -18.56 36.64 -5.51
C LEU A 654 -19.12 37.50 -4.38
N THR A 655 -20.42 37.75 -4.39
CA THR A 655 -21.14 38.31 -3.25
C THR A 655 -22.12 37.23 -2.76
N THR A 656 -22.08 36.94 -1.48
CA THR A 656 -22.86 35.86 -0.86
C THR A 656 -24.01 36.44 -0.03
N GLY A 657 -24.93 35.58 0.43
CA GLY A 657 -25.92 35.96 1.46
C GLY A 657 -25.42 35.78 2.89
N VAL A 658 -24.16 35.37 3.10
CA VAL A 658 -23.60 35.13 4.43
C VAL A 658 -23.33 36.48 5.10
N VAL A 659 -23.97 36.69 6.25
CA VAL A 659 -23.82 37.92 7.04
C VAL A 659 -22.45 37.92 7.72
N PHE A 660 -21.74 39.05 7.62
CA PHE A 660 -20.44 39.23 8.24
C PHE A 660 -20.59 39.47 9.75
N PRO A 661 -19.81 38.80 10.62
CA PRO A 661 -19.95 38.98 12.08
C PRO A 661 -19.63 40.41 12.54
N THR A 662 -20.39 40.91 13.52
CA THR A 662 -20.22 42.26 14.10
C THR A 662 -19.44 42.26 15.42
N THR A 663 -19.10 41.09 15.96
CA THR A 663 -18.33 40.89 17.20
C THR A 663 -17.03 40.14 16.91
N SER A 664 -16.27 39.73 17.92
CA SER A 664 -15.18 38.76 17.73
C SER A 664 -15.70 37.49 17.05
N PHE A 665 -14.90 36.91 16.16
CA PHE A 665 -15.27 35.72 15.40
C PHE A 665 -14.05 34.90 14.98
N THR A 666 -14.30 33.67 14.54
CA THR A 666 -13.30 32.86 13.81
C THR A 666 -13.64 32.83 12.32
N LEU A 667 -12.64 32.94 11.45
CA LEU A 667 -12.77 32.68 10.02
C LEU A 667 -12.07 31.37 9.71
N ASP A 668 -12.86 30.36 9.34
CA ASP A 668 -12.35 29.09 8.87
C ASP A 668 -12.20 29.14 7.35
N VAL A 669 -11.02 28.78 6.87
CA VAL A 669 -10.69 28.72 5.46
C VAL A 669 -10.20 27.33 5.15
N ILE A 670 -10.89 26.64 4.26
CA ILE A 670 -10.56 25.28 3.85
C ILE A 670 -10.34 25.30 2.34
N LYS A 671 -9.10 24.98 1.93
CA LYS A 671 -8.72 24.83 0.53
C LYS A 671 -8.43 23.35 0.29
N VAL A 672 -9.27 22.72 -0.53
CA VAL A 672 -9.10 21.32 -0.95
C VAL A 672 -9.23 21.23 -2.47
N GLY A 673 -8.15 20.80 -3.13
CA GLY A 673 -8.04 20.78 -4.58
C GLY A 673 -8.30 22.18 -5.18
N ASN A 674 -9.38 22.30 -5.95
CA ASN A 674 -9.80 23.56 -6.58
C ASN A 674 -11.11 24.10 -6.00
N VAL A 675 -11.37 23.83 -4.71
CA VAL A 675 -12.50 24.37 -3.95
C VAL A 675 -11.97 25.19 -2.79
N LEU A 676 -12.51 26.39 -2.64
CA LEU A 676 -12.33 27.21 -1.45
C LEU A 676 -13.65 27.23 -0.68
N THR A 677 -13.55 26.92 0.61
CA THR A 677 -14.65 26.99 1.56
C THR A 677 -14.31 28.00 2.64
N LEU A 678 -15.24 28.90 2.93
CA LEU A 678 -15.15 29.89 3.99
C LEU A 678 -16.31 29.71 4.95
N SER A 679 -16.06 29.76 6.26
CA SER A 679 -17.12 29.82 7.27
C SER A 679 -16.74 30.69 8.45
N PHE A 680 -17.74 31.21 9.15
CA PHE A 680 -17.54 31.93 10.41
C PHE A 680 -17.94 31.07 11.62
N ASN A 681 -17.16 31.17 12.70
CA ASN A 681 -17.46 30.56 14.01
C ASN A 681 -17.73 29.05 13.96
N GLY A 682 -17.05 28.29 13.07
CA GLY A 682 -17.25 26.85 12.95
C GLY A 682 -18.65 26.41 12.50
N SER A 683 -19.47 27.31 11.94
CA SER A 683 -20.85 26.99 11.55
C SER A 683 -20.90 26.03 10.36
N GLU A 684 -21.74 24.99 10.44
CA GLU A 684 -21.77 23.93 9.42
C GLU A 684 -22.73 24.20 8.23
N ASP A 685 -23.85 24.94 8.40
CA ASP A 685 -24.91 24.99 7.38
C ASP A 685 -25.34 26.39 6.86
N ILE A 686 -25.41 27.44 7.69
CA ILE A 686 -25.95 28.76 7.25
C ILE A 686 -24.92 29.86 7.02
N ALA A 687 -23.69 29.69 7.51
CA ALA A 687 -22.61 30.67 7.38
C ALA A 687 -21.38 30.11 6.63
N ARG A 688 -21.53 28.98 5.94
CA ARG A 688 -20.50 28.35 5.11
C ARG A 688 -20.78 28.60 3.64
N VAL A 689 -19.77 29.06 2.89
CA VAL A 689 -19.83 29.19 1.44
C VAL A 689 -18.70 28.39 0.82
N SER A 690 -19.00 27.65 -0.25
CA SER A 690 -18.00 26.90 -1.03
C SER A 690 -18.14 27.21 -2.51
N PHE A 691 -17.03 27.40 -3.20
CA PHE A 691 -17.02 27.65 -4.65
C PHE A 691 -15.75 27.11 -5.30
N ASN A 692 -15.86 26.82 -6.60
CA ASN A 692 -14.71 26.40 -7.40
C ASN A 692 -13.80 27.61 -7.66
N ILE A 693 -12.50 27.40 -7.59
CA ILE A 693 -11.48 28.42 -7.84
C ILE A 693 -10.57 28.00 -9.00
N ILE A 694 -9.98 28.98 -9.68
CA ILE A 694 -8.86 28.79 -10.60
C ILE A 694 -7.59 29.01 -9.79
N ALA A 695 -6.75 28.01 -9.74
CA ALA A 695 -5.49 28.01 -9.00
C ALA A 695 -4.49 27.11 -9.70
N ALA A 696 -3.23 27.54 -9.80
CA ALA A 696 -2.17 26.70 -10.30
C ALA A 696 -1.80 25.61 -9.28
N GLY A 697 -1.31 24.48 -9.79
CA GLY A 697 -0.89 23.35 -8.96
C GLY A 697 0.52 23.50 -8.41
N GLY A 698 1.06 22.42 -7.86
CA GLY A 698 2.34 22.44 -7.16
C GLY A 698 2.21 22.88 -5.70
N GLU A 699 3.30 22.71 -4.98
CA GLU A 699 3.44 23.06 -3.57
C GLU A 699 3.39 24.58 -3.37
N MET A 700 2.60 25.03 -2.39
CA MET A 700 2.53 26.42 -1.97
C MET A 700 2.65 26.55 -0.46
N TYR A 701 3.06 27.71 0.04
CA TYR A 701 2.99 28.01 1.47
C TYR A 701 1.63 28.61 1.80
N PRO A 702 0.84 28.03 2.75
CA PRO A 702 -0.44 28.59 3.17
C PRO A 702 -0.25 29.97 3.81
N ARG A 703 -0.46 31.03 3.03
CA ARG A 703 -0.24 32.41 3.47
C ARG A 703 -1.57 33.11 3.63
N THR A 704 -1.65 33.93 4.66
CA THR A 704 -2.81 34.78 4.92
C THR A 704 -2.34 36.03 5.66
N GLY A 705 -2.97 37.17 5.40
CA GLY A 705 -2.61 38.42 6.06
C GLY A 705 -3.44 39.61 5.60
N TYR A 706 -3.14 40.76 6.19
CA TYR A 706 -3.52 42.05 5.63
C TYR A 706 -2.46 42.43 4.60
N TYR A 707 -2.88 42.66 3.36
CA TYR A 707 -1.97 43.07 2.31
C TYR A 707 -1.15 44.30 2.79
N ASN A 708 0.19 44.29 2.69
CA ASN A 708 1.07 45.41 3.07
C ASN A 708 1.01 45.94 4.53
N LEU A 709 0.50 45.19 5.52
CA LEU A 709 0.59 45.57 6.94
C LEU A 709 1.33 44.54 7.79
N THR A 710 2.05 45.04 8.80
CA THR A 710 2.74 44.24 9.82
C THR A 710 1.96 44.14 11.13
N SER A 711 0.69 44.57 11.17
CA SER A 711 -0.20 44.42 12.33
C SER A 711 -1.65 44.30 11.87
N GLY A 712 -2.50 43.64 12.65
CA GLY A 712 -3.93 43.56 12.38
C GLY A 712 -4.70 42.77 13.45
N PRO A 713 -6.05 42.78 13.41
CA PRO A 713 -6.88 42.41 14.55
C PRO A 713 -7.03 40.91 14.85
N TRP A 714 -6.45 40.00 14.05
CA TRP A 714 -6.41 38.60 14.44
C TRP A 714 -5.26 38.32 15.41
N THR A 715 -5.42 37.31 16.26
CA THR A 715 -4.51 37.05 17.39
C THR A 715 -3.85 35.69 17.31
N SER A 716 -4.48 34.70 16.65
CA SER A 716 -3.88 33.40 16.41
C SER A 716 -4.47 32.68 15.20
N VAL A 717 -3.73 31.68 14.72
CA VAL A 717 -4.14 30.78 13.64
C VAL A 717 -3.99 29.33 14.07
N VAL A 718 -4.98 28.50 13.74
CA VAL A 718 -4.85 27.04 13.78
C VAL A 718 -4.65 26.58 12.33
N LEU A 719 -3.49 25.97 12.03
CA LEU A 719 -3.19 25.46 10.68
C LEU A 719 -3.18 23.93 10.68
N ASN A 720 -3.91 23.35 9.74
CA ASN A 720 -3.73 21.96 9.32
C ASN A 720 -3.31 21.95 7.84
N VAL A 721 -2.33 21.12 7.50
CA VAL A 721 -1.82 20.95 6.13
C VAL A 721 -2.26 19.60 5.59
N GLY A 722 -2.56 19.55 4.30
CA GLY A 722 -2.85 18.31 3.58
C GLY A 722 -1.58 17.55 3.26
N LEU A 723 -1.45 16.33 3.77
CA LEU A 723 -0.43 15.39 3.37
C LEU A 723 -0.98 14.47 2.27
N PRO A 724 -0.32 14.38 1.10
CA PRO A 724 -0.70 13.44 0.06
C PRO A 724 -0.80 12.01 0.56
N LYS A 725 -1.89 11.34 0.19
CA LYS A 725 -2.05 9.92 0.43
C LYS A 725 -0.99 9.15 -0.33
N LEU A 726 -0.37 8.21 0.38
CA LEU A 726 0.75 7.44 -0.13
C LEU A 726 0.28 6.16 -0.84
N TYR A 727 0.96 5.82 -1.93
CA TYR A 727 0.75 4.64 -2.75
C TYR A 727 2.09 4.01 -3.10
N LYS A 728 2.20 2.67 -3.08
CA LYS A 728 3.41 1.99 -3.54
C LYS A 728 3.69 2.39 -4.98
N LYS A 729 4.87 2.97 -5.20
CA LYS A 729 5.40 3.32 -6.51
C LYS A 729 5.39 2.09 -7.42
N LEU A 730 4.76 2.21 -8.57
CA LEU A 730 4.59 1.10 -9.51
C LEU A 730 5.78 1.03 -10.48
N LEU A 731 6.22 2.16 -11.01
CA LEU A 731 7.30 2.21 -12.00
C LEU A 731 8.50 2.99 -11.48
N THR A 732 9.70 2.49 -11.75
CA THR A 732 10.96 3.26 -11.71
C THR A 732 11.02 4.28 -12.83
N SER A 733 11.94 5.26 -12.74
CA SER A 733 12.10 6.22 -13.83
C SER A 733 12.58 5.57 -15.12
N GLN A 734 13.51 4.61 -15.04
CA GLN A 734 13.96 3.89 -16.21
C GLN A 734 12.82 3.10 -16.89
N GLU A 735 11.94 2.48 -16.12
CA GLU A 735 10.76 1.79 -16.67
C GLU A 735 9.76 2.77 -17.31
N ALA A 736 9.58 3.96 -16.73
CA ALA A 736 8.59 4.93 -17.18
C ALA A 736 9.04 5.79 -18.37
N TRP A 737 10.31 6.21 -18.41
CA TRP A 737 10.84 7.10 -19.45
C TRP A 737 11.92 6.47 -20.33
N GLY A 738 12.44 5.29 -20.00
CA GLY A 738 13.60 4.69 -20.65
C GLY A 738 14.93 5.06 -19.96
N LEU A 739 16.03 4.50 -20.48
CA LEU A 739 17.38 4.80 -19.98
C LEU A 739 17.72 6.30 -20.18
N PRO A 740 18.47 6.92 -19.25
CA PRO A 740 19.02 8.26 -19.44
C PRO A 740 19.77 8.37 -20.77
N ASN A 741 19.51 9.45 -21.51
CA ASN A 741 20.07 9.65 -22.84
C ASN A 741 20.40 11.13 -23.09
N PRO A 742 21.65 11.48 -23.44
CA PRO A 742 22.05 12.88 -23.70
C PRO A 742 21.47 13.46 -25.01
N ALA A 743 20.98 12.62 -25.92
CA ALA A 743 20.37 13.05 -27.19
C ALA A 743 18.83 13.11 -27.15
N ALA A 744 18.21 12.68 -26.03
CA ALA A 744 16.74 12.54 -25.92
C ALA A 744 16.08 11.78 -27.10
N SER A 745 16.78 10.79 -27.64
CA SER A 745 16.26 9.84 -28.64
C SER A 745 15.66 8.60 -27.99
N ARG A 746 14.81 7.87 -28.72
CA ARG A 746 14.24 6.59 -28.29
C ARG A 746 15.32 5.58 -27.84
N GLN A 747 15.10 4.93 -26.69
CA GLN A 747 16.00 3.91 -26.12
C GLN A 747 15.33 2.55 -25.93
N MET A 748 16.08 1.45 -26.13
CA MET A 748 15.66 0.08 -25.81
C MET A 748 16.02 -0.27 -24.36
N PRO A 749 15.38 -1.27 -23.71
CA PRO A 749 14.31 -2.12 -24.24
C PRO A 749 12.90 -1.56 -24.04
N TYR A 750 12.72 -0.48 -23.26
CA TYR A 750 11.39 0.00 -22.88
C TYR A 750 10.75 0.98 -23.88
N GLY A 751 11.56 1.63 -24.72
CA GLY A 751 11.19 2.88 -25.40
C GLY A 751 11.40 4.10 -24.52
N GLY A 752 10.75 5.21 -24.89
CA GLY A 752 10.92 6.50 -24.25
C GLY A 752 12.30 7.11 -24.53
N ASN A 753 12.52 8.34 -24.07
CA ASN A 753 13.73 9.10 -24.35
C ASN A 753 14.60 9.42 -23.13
N GLY A 754 14.29 8.83 -21.98
CA GLY A 754 14.97 9.07 -20.70
C GLY A 754 14.64 10.42 -20.05
N LEU A 755 13.72 11.20 -20.63
CA LEU A 755 13.42 12.56 -20.18
C LEU A 755 11.92 12.80 -20.03
N ASN A 756 11.18 12.99 -21.13
CA ASN A 756 9.80 13.48 -21.12
C ASN A 756 8.85 12.69 -22.01
N HIS A 757 9.34 11.81 -22.87
CA HIS A 757 8.51 10.87 -23.62
C HIS A 757 8.52 9.54 -22.88
N LEU A 758 7.34 9.07 -22.52
CA LEU A 758 7.18 7.83 -21.78
C LEU A 758 7.55 6.64 -22.67
N SER A 759 8.07 5.60 -22.01
CA SER A 759 8.19 4.27 -22.57
C SER A 759 6.80 3.68 -22.88
N SER A 760 6.75 2.54 -23.57
CA SER A 760 5.47 1.86 -23.81
C SER A 760 4.81 1.40 -22.50
N LEU A 761 5.63 1.01 -21.51
CA LEU A 761 5.18 0.65 -20.17
C LEU A 761 4.64 1.88 -19.41
N GLY A 762 5.40 2.99 -19.41
CA GLY A 762 4.99 4.24 -18.79
C GLY A 762 3.67 4.75 -19.37
N THR A 763 3.51 4.71 -20.68
CA THR A 763 2.28 5.17 -21.33
C THR A 763 1.07 4.30 -20.95
N ARG A 764 1.25 2.97 -20.88
CA ARG A 764 0.19 2.05 -20.43
C ARG A 764 -0.22 2.31 -18.98
N GLU A 765 0.74 2.42 -18.07
CA GLU A 765 0.45 2.56 -16.64
C GLU A 765 -0.02 3.96 -16.25
N ILE A 766 0.31 5.00 -17.01
CA ILE A 766 -0.11 6.37 -16.70
C ILE A 766 -1.34 6.75 -17.53
N TYR A 767 -1.19 6.85 -18.85
CA TYR A 767 -2.28 7.29 -19.71
C TYR A 767 -3.34 6.19 -19.89
N GLY A 768 -2.93 4.93 -20.05
CA GLY A 768 -3.85 3.81 -20.19
C GLY A 768 -4.81 3.69 -19.00
N ARG A 769 -4.33 3.87 -17.77
CA ARG A 769 -5.17 3.83 -16.56
C ARG A 769 -6.23 4.91 -16.52
N VAL A 770 -5.96 6.12 -17.00
CA VAL A 770 -6.93 7.22 -16.99
C VAL A 770 -7.81 7.28 -18.25
N MET A 771 -7.39 6.63 -19.35
CA MET A 771 -8.12 6.63 -20.61
C MET A 771 -8.95 5.37 -20.88
N ASP A 772 -8.53 4.18 -20.42
CA ASP A 772 -9.26 2.93 -20.68
C ASP A 772 -10.48 2.81 -19.76
N THR A 773 -11.45 3.69 -20.00
CA THR A 773 -12.66 3.85 -19.21
C THR A 773 -13.87 4.06 -20.13
N PRO A 774 -15.06 3.56 -19.74
CA PRO A 774 -16.32 3.92 -20.39
C PRO A 774 -16.59 5.43 -20.47
N ALA A 775 -15.83 6.28 -19.76
CA ALA A 775 -15.86 7.74 -19.88
C ALA A 775 -15.59 8.28 -21.30
N LEU A 776 -14.98 7.48 -22.19
CA LEU A 776 -14.77 7.87 -23.58
C LEU A 776 -15.98 7.53 -24.47
N ARG A 777 -16.99 6.84 -23.94
CA ARG A 777 -18.23 6.56 -24.67
C ARG A 777 -19.06 7.84 -24.75
N GLY A 778 -19.44 8.22 -25.97
CA GLY A 778 -20.46 9.22 -26.21
C GLY A 778 -21.80 8.74 -25.66
N VAL A 779 -22.52 9.63 -24.99
CA VAL A 779 -23.80 9.34 -24.36
C VAL A 779 -24.90 10.15 -25.02
N ASN A 780 -26.04 9.52 -25.30
CA ASN A 780 -27.25 10.24 -25.68
C ASN A 780 -27.88 10.87 -24.43
N THR A 781 -27.18 11.82 -23.81
CA THR A 781 -27.67 12.59 -22.68
C THR A 781 -27.80 14.04 -23.07
N ASP A 782 -29.03 14.54 -23.01
CA ASP A 782 -29.35 15.92 -23.27
C ASP A 782 -29.95 16.51 -21.99
N PHE A 783 -29.85 17.81 -21.76
CA PHE A 783 -30.56 18.44 -20.65
C PHE A 783 -30.82 19.89 -21.02
N GLY A 784 -31.81 20.49 -20.40
CA GLY A 784 -32.12 21.87 -20.69
C GLY A 784 -33.26 22.40 -19.86
N GLU A 785 -33.61 23.62 -20.24
CA GLU A 785 -34.72 24.37 -19.70
C GLU A 785 -35.70 24.63 -20.85
N TYR A 786 -36.99 24.53 -20.58
CA TYR A 786 -38.03 24.81 -21.58
C TYR A 786 -39.27 25.41 -20.92
N SER A 787 -39.99 26.24 -21.67
CA SER A 787 -41.29 26.75 -21.24
C SER A 787 -42.37 25.80 -21.73
N PRO A 788 -43.03 25.02 -20.84
CA PRO A 788 -44.12 24.15 -21.28
C PRO A 788 -45.29 25.00 -21.78
N GLY A 789 -45.80 24.67 -22.97
CA GLY A 789 -47.12 25.10 -23.38
C GLY A 789 -48.15 24.45 -22.47
N LEU A 790 -48.91 25.25 -21.72
CA LEU A 790 -49.96 24.77 -20.84
C LEU A 790 -51.32 25.03 -21.48
N THR A 791 -52.08 23.97 -21.71
CA THR A 791 -53.45 24.07 -22.24
C THR A 791 -54.44 23.59 -21.18
N PRO A 792 -55.35 24.46 -20.70
CA PRO A 792 -56.38 24.06 -19.73
C PRO A 792 -57.27 22.94 -20.29
N GLY A 793 -57.65 21.98 -19.45
CA GLY A 793 -58.62 20.92 -19.73
C GLY A 793 -60.00 21.19 -19.10
N THR A 794 -60.73 20.13 -18.74
CA THR A 794 -62.05 20.25 -18.08
C THR A 794 -61.93 20.63 -16.60
N GLY A 795 -62.80 21.54 -16.15
CA GLY A 795 -62.74 22.19 -14.83
C GLY A 795 -61.82 23.40 -14.88
N THR A 796 -62.32 24.61 -14.67
CA THR A 796 -61.62 25.86 -14.99
C THR A 796 -60.89 26.47 -13.78
N PRO A 797 -59.60 26.17 -13.56
CA PRO A 797 -58.73 27.06 -12.82
C PRO A 797 -57.72 27.76 -13.74
N THR A 798 -57.20 28.89 -13.27
CA THR A 798 -56.03 29.53 -13.87
C THR A 798 -54.79 28.71 -13.53
N VAL A 799 -54.22 28.05 -14.54
CA VAL A 799 -52.94 27.34 -14.42
C VAL A 799 -51.83 28.28 -14.88
N THR A 800 -50.89 28.59 -13.99
CA THR A 800 -49.71 29.43 -14.32
C THR A 800 -48.44 28.74 -13.83
N ALA A 801 -47.55 28.37 -14.74
CA ALA A 801 -46.21 27.91 -14.37
C ALA A 801 -45.25 29.09 -14.16
N PRO A 802 -44.16 28.93 -13.38
CA PRO A 802 -42.95 29.69 -13.60
C PRO A 802 -42.52 29.54 -15.07
N VAL A 803 -41.78 30.53 -15.57
CA VAL A 803 -41.46 30.66 -17.00
C VAL A 803 -40.71 29.45 -17.58
N THR A 804 -40.14 28.58 -16.74
CA THR A 804 -39.21 27.54 -17.19
C THR A 804 -39.27 26.26 -16.33
N TRP A 805 -39.28 25.09 -16.99
CA TRP A 805 -39.10 23.75 -16.41
C TRP A 805 -37.76 23.16 -16.84
N ALA A 806 -37.16 22.34 -15.99
CA ALA A 806 -35.91 21.64 -16.29
C ALA A 806 -36.19 20.24 -16.85
N TRP A 807 -35.30 19.73 -17.69
CA TRP A 807 -35.35 18.36 -18.17
C TRP A 807 -33.96 17.77 -18.35
N THR A 808 -33.87 16.45 -18.25
CA THR A 808 -32.66 15.66 -18.49
C THR A 808 -33.02 14.41 -19.29
N ARG A 809 -32.15 13.98 -20.20
CA ARG A 809 -32.24 12.74 -20.95
C ARG A 809 -31.03 11.90 -20.61
N ASN A 810 -31.26 10.62 -20.39
CA ASN A 810 -30.22 9.62 -20.23
C ASN A 810 -30.53 8.42 -21.12
N GLY A 811 -29.84 8.34 -22.25
CA GLY A 811 -30.11 7.36 -23.29
C GLY A 811 -31.50 7.57 -23.88
N ASN A 812 -32.40 6.62 -23.62
CA ASN A 812 -33.79 6.71 -24.08
C ASN A 812 -34.74 7.19 -22.98
N ILE A 813 -34.27 7.55 -21.78
CA ILE A 813 -35.16 8.04 -20.72
C ILE A 813 -35.05 9.55 -20.66
N VAL A 814 -36.18 10.26 -20.54
CA VAL A 814 -36.25 11.70 -20.31
C VAL A 814 -36.97 11.95 -18.99
N HIS A 815 -36.36 12.73 -18.11
CA HIS A 815 -36.92 13.26 -16.89
C HIS A 815 -37.19 14.75 -17.05
N VAL A 816 -38.29 15.22 -16.48
CA VAL A 816 -38.67 16.63 -16.45
C VAL A 816 -39.08 16.98 -15.04
N ASP A 817 -38.70 18.17 -14.60
CA ASP A 817 -38.96 18.70 -13.27
C ASP A 817 -39.35 20.17 -13.40
N GLY A 818 -40.51 20.51 -12.84
CA GLY A 818 -41.07 21.84 -12.92
C GLY A 818 -42.01 22.13 -11.77
N VAL A 819 -42.47 23.37 -11.69
CA VAL A 819 -43.51 23.77 -10.74
C VAL A 819 -44.67 24.37 -11.54
N VAL A 820 -45.90 24.20 -11.04
CA VAL A 820 -47.09 24.84 -11.59
C VAL A 820 -47.92 25.42 -10.45
N SER A 821 -48.49 26.60 -10.64
CA SER A 821 -49.44 27.20 -9.70
C SER A 821 -50.85 26.95 -10.21
N VAL A 822 -51.72 26.43 -9.33
CA VAL A 822 -53.10 26.10 -9.66
C VAL A 822 -54.02 26.61 -8.54
N SER A 823 -55.15 27.21 -8.91
CA SER A 823 -56.19 27.68 -7.97
C SER A 823 -57.45 26.84 -8.12
N LEU A 824 -57.68 25.89 -7.20
CA LEU A 824 -58.79 24.93 -7.26
C LEU A 824 -59.76 25.13 -6.09
N ALA A 825 -61.06 24.96 -6.32
CA ALA A 825 -62.01 24.81 -5.22
C ALA A 825 -61.85 23.43 -4.55
N SER A 826 -62.07 23.35 -3.24
CA SER A 826 -61.98 22.07 -2.49
C SER A 826 -62.88 21.00 -3.11
N GLY A 827 -62.35 19.79 -3.30
CA GLY A 827 -63.07 18.66 -3.90
C GLY A 827 -63.20 18.70 -5.43
N SER A 828 -62.70 19.76 -6.09
CA SER A 828 -62.71 19.86 -7.56
C SER A 828 -61.48 19.22 -8.18
N THR A 829 -61.65 18.66 -9.37
CA THR A 829 -60.56 18.20 -10.24
C THR A 829 -60.22 19.27 -11.27
N CYS A 830 -58.93 19.41 -11.57
CA CYS A 830 -58.43 20.16 -12.72
C CYS A 830 -57.59 19.24 -13.57
N SER A 831 -57.76 19.34 -14.88
CA SER A 831 -56.85 18.76 -15.86
C SER A 831 -56.18 19.86 -16.67
N PHE A 832 -54.91 19.67 -17.01
CA PHE A 832 -54.22 20.50 -18.00
C PHE A 832 -53.23 19.65 -18.79
N SER A 833 -52.93 20.08 -20.00
CA SER A 833 -51.91 19.46 -20.85
C SER A 833 -50.63 20.28 -20.80
N ALA A 834 -49.47 19.61 -20.68
CA ALA A 834 -48.15 20.24 -20.76
C ALA A 834 -47.36 19.66 -21.94
N THR A 835 -46.73 20.52 -22.75
CA THR A 835 -45.85 20.05 -23.83
C THR A 835 -44.60 19.37 -23.28
N LEU A 836 -44.08 18.37 -23.99
CA LEU A 836 -42.83 17.67 -23.64
C LEU A 836 -41.60 18.32 -24.33
N PRO A 837 -40.42 18.31 -23.68
CA PRO A 837 -39.21 18.92 -24.24
C PRO A 837 -38.58 18.09 -25.37
N ILE A 838 -38.77 16.76 -25.37
CA ILE A 838 -38.36 15.85 -26.44
C ILE A 838 -39.56 15.01 -26.84
N VAL A 839 -39.85 14.95 -28.13
CA VAL A 839 -40.99 14.21 -28.68
C VAL A 839 -40.52 12.87 -29.22
N PRO A 840 -40.96 11.73 -28.67
CA PRO A 840 -40.71 10.43 -29.30
C PRO A 840 -41.58 10.25 -30.56
N ALA A 841 -41.09 9.46 -31.53
CA ALA A 841 -41.86 9.12 -32.73
C ALA A 841 -43.12 8.28 -32.40
N VAL A 842 -43.06 7.49 -31.33
CA VAL A 842 -44.18 6.74 -30.75
C VAL A 842 -44.10 6.81 -29.22
N LEU A 843 -45.11 7.39 -28.57
CA LEU A 843 -45.30 7.33 -27.11
C LEU A 843 -46.20 6.10 -26.83
N ASN A 844 -45.62 4.99 -26.37
CA ASN A 844 -46.43 3.83 -25.99
C ASN A 844 -47.21 4.15 -24.70
N GLN A 845 -48.55 4.02 -24.74
CA GLN A 845 -49.45 4.30 -23.61
C GLN A 845 -49.14 3.45 -22.36
N ASP A 846 -48.42 2.34 -22.50
CA ASP A 846 -48.22 1.33 -21.45
C ASP A 846 -47.00 1.54 -20.51
N LYS A 847 -46.32 2.70 -20.53
CA LYS A 847 -45.13 2.90 -19.68
C LYS A 847 -45.33 4.05 -18.68
N THR A 848 -45.41 3.63 -17.41
CA THR A 848 -45.39 4.39 -16.15
C THR A 848 -44.87 5.83 -16.24
N ILE A 849 -45.79 6.79 -16.33
CA ILE A 849 -45.55 8.17 -15.92
C ILE A 849 -45.68 8.19 -14.39
N ALA A 850 -44.55 8.13 -13.67
CA ALA A 850 -44.56 8.28 -12.23
C ALA A 850 -44.63 9.77 -11.87
N LEU A 851 -45.80 10.23 -11.41
CA LEU A 851 -45.99 11.58 -10.88
C LEU A 851 -45.75 11.52 -9.36
N ILE A 852 -44.72 12.21 -8.84
CA ILE A 852 -44.49 12.33 -7.39
C ILE A 852 -44.82 13.77 -6.99
N MET A 853 -45.87 13.95 -6.19
CA MET A 853 -46.25 15.26 -5.64
C MET A 853 -45.90 15.32 -4.15
N SER A 854 -45.13 16.33 -3.74
CA SER A 854 -45.14 16.88 -2.38
C SER A 854 -45.48 18.38 -2.53
N THR A 855 -46.30 19.02 -1.70
CA THR A 855 -46.33 19.05 -0.23
C THR A 855 -47.76 19.25 0.28
N GLY A 856 -48.27 18.33 1.11
CA GLY A 856 -49.54 18.47 1.83
C GLY A 856 -50.30 17.15 1.91
N ALA A 857 -50.64 16.68 3.11
CA ALA A 857 -51.44 15.47 3.30
C ALA A 857 -52.79 15.61 2.57
N GLY A 858 -53.12 14.65 1.69
CA GLY A 858 -54.44 14.54 1.05
C GLY A 858 -54.56 14.93 -0.43
N GLN A 859 -53.47 15.04 -1.19
CA GLN A 859 -53.51 15.38 -2.62
C GLN A 859 -53.05 14.20 -3.50
N THR A 860 -53.83 13.85 -4.52
CA THR A 860 -53.55 12.81 -5.51
C THR A 860 -53.55 13.39 -6.92
N GLY A 861 -52.75 12.82 -7.82
CA GLY A 861 -52.70 13.23 -9.21
C GLY A 861 -52.29 12.08 -10.11
N ALA A 862 -52.76 12.11 -11.35
CA ALA A 862 -52.47 11.10 -12.37
C ALA A 862 -52.02 11.79 -13.66
N GLY A 863 -51.05 11.17 -14.35
CA GLY A 863 -50.52 11.65 -15.62
C GLY A 863 -50.70 10.59 -16.71
N PHE A 864 -51.19 10.99 -17.88
CA PHE A 864 -51.31 10.12 -19.06
C PHE A 864 -50.72 10.83 -20.28
N GLY A 865 -49.93 10.12 -21.08
CA GLY A 865 -49.35 10.67 -22.30
C GLY A 865 -50.37 10.70 -23.44
N ASP A 866 -50.44 11.82 -24.17
CA ASP A 866 -51.14 11.91 -25.46
C ASP A 866 -50.09 11.98 -26.59
N PRO A 867 -49.79 10.85 -27.24
CA PRO A 867 -48.78 10.78 -28.30
C PRO A 867 -49.13 11.65 -29.51
N ALA A 868 -50.42 11.84 -29.81
CA ALA A 868 -50.87 12.53 -31.01
C ALA A 868 -50.64 14.05 -30.92
N ASN A 869 -50.73 14.60 -29.70
CA ASN A 869 -50.67 16.04 -29.46
C ASN A 869 -49.35 16.50 -28.81
N LYS A 870 -48.37 15.61 -28.61
CA LYS A 870 -47.04 15.92 -28.04
C LYS A 870 -47.11 16.51 -26.62
N VAL A 871 -48.13 16.11 -25.86
CA VAL A 871 -48.42 16.60 -24.51
C VAL A 871 -48.58 15.46 -23.51
N VAL A 872 -48.37 15.78 -22.25
CA VAL A 872 -48.80 14.95 -21.12
C VAL A 872 -50.00 15.63 -20.47
N GLN A 873 -51.09 14.88 -20.27
CA GLN A 873 -52.22 15.34 -19.49
C GLN A 873 -51.95 15.07 -18.01
N ILE A 874 -52.13 16.10 -17.18
CA ILE A 874 -51.94 16.07 -15.74
C ILE A 874 -53.28 16.41 -15.10
N THR A 875 -53.79 15.51 -14.24
CA THR A 875 -55.01 15.71 -13.46
C THR A 875 -54.65 15.86 -11.99
N LEU A 876 -55.11 16.95 -11.37
CA LEU A 876 -54.91 17.29 -9.97
C LEU A 876 -56.27 17.33 -9.23
N GLN A 877 -56.31 16.82 -8.00
CA GLN A 877 -57.47 16.93 -7.11
C GLN A 877 -57.15 17.84 -5.91
N GLY A 878 -57.93 18.92 -5.75
CA GLY A 878 -57.71 19.92 -4.71
C GLY A 878 -58.30 19.53 -3.35
N ALA A 879 -57.53 19.67 -2.28
CA ALA A 879 -57.96 19.42 -0.89
C ALA A 879 -58.45 20.69 -0.14
N SER A 880 -58.21 21.90 -0.65
CA SER A 880 -58.57 23.19 -0.01
C SER A 880 -58.67 24.33 -1.04
N PRO A 881 -59.51 25.38 -0.84
CA PRO A 881 -59.79 26.40 -1.84
C PRO A 881 -58.74 27.52 -2.00
N THR A 882 -57.44 27.22 -1.89
CA THR A 882 -56.35 28.21 -1.98
C THR A 882 -55.39 27.91 -3.13
N ALA A 883 -54.78 28.97 -3.69
CA ALA A 883 -53.74 28.85 -4.71
C ALA A 883 -52.56 28.02 -4.18
N ALA A 884 -52.27 26.89 -4.82
CA ALA A 884 -51.23 25.96 -4.41
C ALA A 884 -50.18 25.79 -5.53
N LYS A 885 -48.92 25.62 -5.12
CA LYS A 885 -47.82 25.28 -6.02
C LYS A 885 -47.61 23.76 -6.00
N TYR A 886 -47.61 23.16 -7.18
CA TYR A 886 -47.39 21.73 -7.37
C TYR A 886 -46.07 21.53 -8.08
N ARG A 887 -45.19 20.68 -7.52
CA ARG A 887 -44.01 20.21 -8.26
C ARG A 887 -44.43 19.08 -9.19
N VAL A 888 -44.09 19.23 -10.46
CA VAL A 888 -44.36 18.26 -11.52
C VAL A 888 -43.04 17.58 -11.86
N MET A 889 -42.93 16.30 -11.51
CA MET A 889 -41.82 15.45 -11.95
C MET A 889 -42.38 14.36 -12.85
N LEU A 890 -41.85 14.24 -14.07
CA LEU A 890 -42.30 13.27 -15.05
C LEU A 890 -41.13 12.59 -15.74
N SER A 891 -41.26 11.28 -15.93
CA SER A 891 -40.25 10.45 -16.58
C SER A 891 -40.90 9.67 -17.72
N TYR A 892 -40.32 9.72 -18.91
CA TYR A 892 -40.82 8.98 -20.07
C TYR A 892 -39.66 8.37 -20.87
N ARG A 893 -39.95 7.33 -21.65
CA ARG A 893 -38.95 6.66 -22.49
C ARG A 893 -39.20 6.94 -23.97
N LEU A 894 -38.17 7.37 -24.68
CA LEU A 894 -38.11 7.51 -26.13
C LEU A 894 -38.04 6.12 -26.77
N SER A 895 -38.83 5.91 -27.84
CA SER A 895 -38.86 4.68 -28.63
C SER A 895 -37.63 4.51 -29.51
#